data_AF-A0A409VQS7-F1
#
_entry.id   AF-A0A409VQS7-F1
#
_cell.length_a   1.000
_cell.length_b   1.000
_cell.length_c   1.000
_cell.angle_alpha   90.00
_cell.angle_beta   90.00
_cell.angle_gamma   90.00
#
_symmetry.space_group_name_H-M   'P 1'
#
loop_
_entity.id
_entity.type
_entity.pdbx_description
1 polymer ?
#
loop_
_entity_poly.entity_id
_entity_poly.type
_entity_poly.pdbx_seq_one_letter_code
_entity_poly.pdbx_strand_id
1 'polypeptide(L)'
;MEARKGPIVGNKTAAKGEEILEGAPVADEDEEVMTSSFSPGTFVEIRRGDRIIQGVVLGEAIHNQRWRVLTLTTKGQIALHYRADVFFAIPNFISASLAERCSTSQEPTEQQIAARVEVLKRLRSLTTKVDKQAQGLQQKPMNVYIEVMSDDPNRWTTTTVNHVTSLLYERPLFMDYYMTHKYLMDRPLQYVAIPGYLRNQTFAVRPRRDIEEIQEVEKHIYAYRDQPNTNAPFKRFIEKAQRVVTEYDRKKPDLLSSPVGQEPSAVSWDAEDQIFLRVLLRSLQQHNRFQADPYTLSRTTIIKHILRPTVPVTDALAHELVIKLGIIAPWQGLLELSSTVNPWGDFENKKSLEKEADTIMRSSRKAAAGAVLGPLDLLPSDPLESVRHDFGDARVLVIDDASAEELDDGISVERIPSEPDNYWVHVHIADPARILHPEHALSKVARQRFSTYYLIHRTYPLFPKALVHDPVDGLSLVERPDGEPHRVLTFSVKVDSEANILDYTVRAGLVRNVRRATYDDVDLALGNAPLRRRFPFGGSLEVKKPIPVNEEDLNDLRLLQKLASDQVAKRHRQGLYNFSMAKGMVVLNSKIPESIRSPSLRGSTYSGAPDATYAVWEAENEDSGSRSLVSEMMKLANRAASRFAIDHNIPIVRRAMEPGVATPEAHEEILSMRSPAGYVPIQEIIKRLTLNPAASYTIQPLRHHGLGVPEGEGYTRATSPLRRFEDLVIHWQLHHALLGSKAPISAPFNIGETEALAAEFEAKNLATRKLHNDDATFHSLVFLKRYADETAKGVQRPFGDPLSSMRAWSRRVVKKSLLTNNLSAIVHLPDLGIDAMVEDVPISHKSMPIGTDLCVKLDRIDLGIKKNKMIVSIVRS
;
A
#
# COMPACT_ATOMS: atom_id res chain seq x y z
N MET A 1 -74.99 3.93 32.53
CA MET A 1 -74.43 2.81 31.74
C MET A 1 -73.48 3.39 30.71
N GLU A 2 -72.30 2.77 30.61
CA GLU A 2 -71.41 2.72 29.45
C GLU A 2 -70.65 3.97 28.97
N ALA A 3 -69.40 4.03 29.48
CA ALA A 3 -68.13 4.05 28.76
C ALA A 3 -67.87 5.10 27.65
N ARG A 4 -67.06 6.10 28.04
CA ARG A 4 -66.19 6.94 27.21
C ARG A 4 -64.81 6.29 27.04
N LYS A 5 -64.14 6.50 25.89
CA LYS A 5 -62.91 7.34 25.72
C LYS A 5 -62.17 7.02 24.42
N GLY A 6 -61.82 8.09 23.69
CA GLY A 6 -60.88 8.09 22.56
C GLY A 6 -59.39 8.08 22.98
N PRO A 7 -58.48 8.19 21.99
CA PRO A 7 -57.09 7.75 22.10
C PRO A 7 -56.17 8.82 22.73
N ILE A 8 -55.25 8.40 23.60
CA ILE A 8 -54.17 9.24 24.14
C ILE A 8 -52.84 8.46 24.09
N VAL A 9 -51.82 9.21 23.65
CA VAL A 9 -50.39 8.94 23.47
C VAL A 9 -49.66 8.42 24.73
N GLY A 10 -48.64 7.55 24.56
CA GLY A 10 -47.72 7.18 25.65
C GLY A 10 -46.54 6.24 25.31
N ASN A 11 -45.46 6.79 24.76
CA ASN A 11 -44.02 6.54 25.02
C ASN A 11 -43.37 5.11 25.04
N LYS A 12 -42.34 5.00 24.18
CA LYS A 12 -40.93 4.57 24.42
C LYS A 12 -40.52 3.08 24.65
N THR A 13 -39.41 2.76 23.96
CA THR A 13 -38.43 1.65 24.11
C THR A 13 -38.83 0.29 23.53
N ALA A 14 -38.00 -0.48 22.82
CA ALA A 14 -36.53 -0.52 22.75
C ALA A 14 -36.04 -0.94 21.35
N ALA A 15 -35.02 -0.25 20.87
CA ALA A 15 -34.10 -0.77 19.86
C ALA A 15 -33.31 -1.95 20.46
N LYS A 16 -33.45 -3.14 19.88
CA LYS A 16 -32.54 -4.30 20.03
C LYS A 16 -32.41 -4.87 18.62
N GLY A 17 -31.30 -4.80 17.91
CA GLY A 17 -29.93 -4.49 18.26
C GLY A 17 -29.07 -5.53 17.54
N GLU A 18 -28.87 -5.38 16.23
CA GLU A 18 -27.64 -5.92 15.64
C GLU A 18 -26.50 -5.31 16.45
N GLU A 19 -25.64 -6.13 17.05
CA GLU A 19 -24.31 -5.62 17.40
C GLU A 19 -23.53 -5.59 16.08
N ILE A 20 -23.91 -4.63 15.22
CA ILE A 20 -22.99 -4.16 14.20
C ILE A 20 -21.81 -3.69 15.02
N LEU A 21 -20.68 -4.38 14.90
CA LEU A 21 -19.43 -3.83 15.35
C LEU A 21 -19.20 -2.63 14.43
N GLU A 22 -19.80 -1.49 14.74
CA GLU A 22 -19.68 -0.26 13.97
C GLU A 22 -18.60 0.58 14.66
N GLY A 23 -17.37 0.12 14.50
CA GLY A 23 -16.17 0.88 14.80
C GLY A 23 -15.50 1.30 13.49
N ALA A 24 -14.58 2.27 13.56
CA ALA A 24 -13.68 2.49 12.44
C ALA A 24 -13.01 1.14 12.07
N PRO A 25 -12.89 0.80 10.77
CA PRO A 25 -12.07 -0.32 10.33
C PRO A 25 -10.72 -0.21 11.03
N VAL A 26 -10.34 -1.29 11.69
CA VAL A 26 -9.09 -1.36 12.44
C VAL A 26 -7.97 -1.80 11.50
N ALA A 27 -8.30 -2.69 10.56
CA ALA A 27 -7.63 -2.85 9.28
C ALA A 27 -7.95 -1.66 8.37
N ASP A 28 -7.00 -1.19 7.57
CA ASP A 28 -7.42 -0.38 6.43
C ASP A 28 -8.32 -1.26 5.56
N GLU A 29 -9.43 -0.67 5.12
CA GLU A 29 -10.48 -1.34 4.34
C GLU A 29 -9.95 -2.01 3.05
N ASP A 30 -8.70 -1.75 2.69
CA ASP A 30 -7.99 -2.38 1.58
C ASP A 30 -7.38 -3.76 1.95
N GLU A 31 -7.25 -4.11 3.23
CA GLU A 31 -6.79 -5.44 3.68
C GLU A 31 -7.87 -6.53 3.53
N GLU A 32 -9.13 -6.14 3.29
CA GLU A 32 -10.25 -7.06 3.04
C GLU A 32 -9.97 -8.01 1.86
N VAL A 33 -9.18 -7.55 0.90
CA VAL A 33 -8.76 -8.29 -0.30
C VAL A 33 -7.91 -9.51 0.06
N MET A 34 -7.14 -9.42 1.15
CA MET A 34 -6.15 -10.43 1.55
C MET A 34 -6.74 -11.65 2.24
N THR A 35 -8.06 -11.82 2.30
CA THR A 35 -8.66 -12.90 3.11
C THR A 35 -9.70 -13.67 2.31
N SER A 36 -9.45 -14.97 2.16
CA SER A 36 -10.39 -15.93 1.58
C SER A 36 -11.68 -15.99 2.38
N SER A 37 -12.75 -16.47 1.77
CA SER A 37 -14.02 -16.72 2.47
C SER A 37 -13.81 -17.71 3.62
N PHE A 38 -14.51 -17.51 4.73
CA PHE A 38 -14.52 -18.45 5.84
C PHE A 38 -15.69 -19.43 5.71
N SER A 39 -15.41 -20.73 5.76
CA SER A 39 -16.46 -21.74 5.75
C SER A 39 -17.29 -21.69 7.06
N PRO A 40 -18.62 -21.90 6.98
CA PRO A 40 -19.46 -22.05 8.16
C PRO A 40 -18.93 -23.12 9.11
N GLY A 41 -18.91 -22.80 10.40
CA GLY A 41 -18.35 -23.66 11.46
C GLY A 41 -16.88 -23.40 11.78
N THR A 42 -16.22 -22.47 11.08
CA THR A 42 -14.86 -22.03 11.41
C THR A 42 -14.84 -21.22 12.70
N PHE A 43 -13.95 -21.56 13.64
CA PHE A 43 -13.66 -20.68 14.78
C PHE A 43 -12.79 -19.52 14.33
N VAL A 44 -13.06 -18.31 14.84
CA VAL A 44 -12.28 -17.11 14.55
C VAL A 44 -11.97 -16.30 15.81
N GLU A 45 -10.75 -15.77 15.89
CA GLU A 45 -10.41 -14.63 16.75
C GLU A 45 -10.47 -13.35 15.91
N ILE A 46 -11.33 -12.43 16.33
CA ILE A 46 -11.57 -11.13 15.71
C ILE A 46 -10.93 -10.06 16.59
N ARG A 47 -10.11 -9.18 15.99
CA ARG A 47 -9.48 -8.06 16.70
C ARG A 47 -9.92 -6.74 16.11
N ARG A 48 -10.46 -5.85 16.97
CA ARG A 48 -10.81 -4.47 16.60
C ARG A 48 -10.47 -3.48 17.71
N GLY A 49 -9.38 -2.74 17.52
CA GLY A 49 -8.84 -1.81 18.50
C GLY A 49 -8.31 -2.60 19.67
N ASP A 50 -8.80 -2.28 20.86
CA ASP A 50 -8.53 -3.01 22.11
C ASP A 50 -9.49 -4.20 22.33
N ARG A 51 -10.50 -4.39 21.46
CA ARG A 51 -11.49 -5.46 21.61
C ARG A 51 -11.04 -6.73 20.90
N ILE A 52 -11.01 -7.82 21.65
CA ILE A 52 -10.80 -9.19 21.15
C ILE A 52 -12.13 -9.93 21.29
N ILE A 53 -12.63 -10.46 20.19
CA ILE A 53 -13.89 -11.20 20.12
C ILE A 53 -13.61 -12.58 19.55
N GLN A 54 -14.14 -13.60 20.20
CA GLN A 54 -14.03 -14.98 19.72
C GLN A 54 -15.42 -15.48 19.32
N GLY A 55 -15.48 -16.31 18.29
CA GLY A 55 -16.74 -16.87 17.85
C GLY A 55 -16.61 -17.92 16.77
N VAL A 56 -17.76 -18.33 16.24
CA VAL A 56 -17.85 -19.27 15.12
C VAL A 56 -18.56 -18.61 13.95
N VAL A 57 -17.97 -18.73 12.76
CA VAL A 57 -18.55 -18.24 11.50
C VAL A 57 -19.83 -19.01 11.19
N LEU A 58 -20.91 -18.29 10.97
CA LEU A 58 -22.19 -18.83 10.50
C LEU A 58 -22.33 -18.73 8.97
N GLY A 59 -21.66 -17.76 8.37
CA GLY A 59 -21.66 -17.52 6.93
C GLY A 59 -21.12 -16.14 6.59
N GLU A 60 -21.27 -15.73 5.33
CA GLU A 60 -20.90 -14.41 4.84
C GLU A 60 -22.07 -13.77 4.09
N ALA A 61 -22.17 -12.45 4.15
CA ALA A 61 -23.17 -11.67 3.41
C ALA A 61 -22.57 -10.38 2.86
N ILE A 62 -23.18 -9.86 1.81
CA ILE A 62 -22.82 -8.55 1.27
C ILE A 62 -23.57 -7.49 2.07
N HIS A 63 -22.83 -6.52 2.62
CA HIS A 63 -23.40 -5.38 3.33
C HIS A 63 -22.57 -4.12 3.02
N ASN A 64 -23.24 -3.06 2.56
CA ASN A 64 -22.61 -1.81 2.12
C ASN A 64 -21.46 -2.03 1.13
N GLN A 65 -21.74 -2.77 0.05
CA GLN A 65 -20.82 -3.05 -1.07
C GLN A 65 -19.61 -3.91 -0.74
N ARG A 66 -19.65 -4.64 0.37
CA ARG A 66 -18.50 -5.38 0.87
C ARG A 66 -18.92 -6.69 1.51
N TRP A 67 -18.01 -7.65 1.50
CA TRP A 67 -18.22 -8.92 2.18
C TRP A 67 -18.12 -8.73 3.69
N ARG A 68 -19.07 -9.31 4.41
CA ARG A 68 -19.06 -9.37 5.86
C ARG A 68 -19.18 -10.80 6.31
N VAL A 69 -18.41 -11.12 7.33
CA VAL A 69 -18.49 -12.38 8.04
C VAL A 69 -19.51 -12.23 9.16
N LEU A 70 -20.45 -13.17 9.24
CA LEU A 70 -21.40 -13.28 10.33
C LEU A 70 -20.86 -14.30 11.34
N THR A 71 -20.52 -13.83 12.54
CA THR A 71 -19.90 -14.66 13.58
C THR A 71 -20.76 -14.72 14.83
N LEU A 72 -21.11 -15.93 15.27
CA LEU A 72 -21.72 -16.15 16.58
C LEU A 72 -20.67 -16.03 17.68
N THR A 73 -20.75 -14.97 18.47
CA THR A 73 -19.77 -14.66 19.52
C THR A 73 -19.98 -15.53 20.76
N THR A 74 -18.98 -15.56 21.65
CA THR A 74 -19.07 -16.21 22.98
C THR A 74 -20.21 -15.69 23.87
N LYS A 75 -20.77 -14.52 23.55
CA LYS A 75 -21.93 -13.92 24.23
C LYS A 75 -23.28 -14.37 23.65
N GLY A 76 -23.29 -15.14 22.56
CA GLY A 76 -24.50 -15.60 21.87
C GLY A 76 -25.09 -14.58 20.89
N GLN A 77 -24.39 -13.47 20.64
CA GLN A 77 -24.78 -12.44 19.68
C GLN A 77 -24.12 -12.72 18.33
N ILE A 78 -24.78 -12.31 17.24
CA ILE A 78 -24.18 -12.32 15.90
C ILE A 78 -23.45 -10.99 15.69
N ALA A 79 -22.14 -11.09 15.49
CA ALA A 79 -21.30 -9.97 15.11
C ALA A 79 -21.11 -9.94 13.59
N LEU A 80 -21.31 -8.77 12.99
CA LEU A 80 -21.01 -8.50 11.59
C LEU A 80 -19.64 -7.81 11.50
N HIS A 81 -18.68 -8.42 10.80
CA HIS A 81 -17.32 -7.86 10.69
C HIS A 81 -16.67 -8.11 9.32
N TYR A 82 -15.55 -7.43 9.04
CA TYR A 82 -14.76 -7.64 7.84
C TYR A 82 -13.95 -8.93 7.98
N ARG A 83 -13.62 -9.55 6.86
CA ARG A 83 -12.69 -10.69 6.85
C ARG A 83 -11.32 -10.32 7.40
N ALA A 84 -10.83 -9.10 7.11
CA ALA A 84 -9.58 -8.55 7.62
C ALA A 84 -9.55 -8.35 9.16
N ASP A 85 -10.69 -8.40 9.84
CA ASP A 85 -10.71 -8.34 11.30
C ASP A 85 -10.35 -9.70 11.94
N VAL A 86 -10.26 -10.78 11.17
CA VAL A 86 -9.90 -12.12 11.66
C VAL A 86 -8.39 -12.27 11.72
N PHE A 87 -7.87 -12.59 12.89
CA PHE A 87 -6.43 -12.72 13.17
C PHE A 87 -5.99 -14.16 13.41
N PHE A 88 -6.93 -15.05 13.71
CA PHE A 88 -6.70 -16.47 13.81
C PHE A 88 -7.95 -17.22 13.41
N ALA A 89 -7.82 -18.34 12.72
CA ALA A 89 -8.93 -19.17 12.31
C ALA A 89 -8.64 -20.66 12.49
N ILE A 90 -9.64 -21.43 12.92
CA ILE A 90 -9.60 -22.90 12.97
C ILE A 90 -10.76 -23.41 12.12
N PRO A 91 -10.50 -23.85 10.87
CA PRO A 91 -11.52 -24.41 10.01
C PRO A 91 -12.19 -25.63 10.64
N ASN A 92 -13.47 -25.86 10.34
CA ASN A 92 -14.22 -27.04 10.78
C ASN A 92 -14.22 -27.27 12.30
N PHE A 93 -14.15 -26.19 13.11
CA PHE A 93 -14.24 -26.28 14.57
C PHE A 93 -15.58 -26.88 15.03
N ILE A 94 -16.65 -26.58 14.30
CA ILE A 94 -17.92 -27.32 14.32
C ILE A 94 -18.32 -27.71 12.90
N SER A 95 -19.31 -28.61 12.77
CA SER A 95 -19.85 -28.95 11.45
C SER A 95 -20.60 -27.77 10.83
N ALA A 96 -20.50 -27.63 9.51
CA ALA A 96 -21.25 -26.62 8.76
C ALA A 96 -22.77 -26.74 8.99
N SER A 97 -23.29 -27.97 9.09
CA SER A 97 -24.70 -28.22 9.43
C SER A 97 -25.09 -27.69 10.83
N LEU A 98 -24.22 -27.79 11.83
CA LEU A 98 -24.50 -27.19 13.15
C LEU A 98 -24.49 -25.66 13.06
N ALA A 99 -23.56 -25.08 12.30
CA ALA A 99 -23.50 -23.63 12.08
C ALA A 99 -24.76 -23.11 11.36
N GLU A 100 -25.23 -23.82 10.33
CA GLU A 100 -26.45 -23.48 9.60
C GLU A 100 -27.70 -23.51 10.50
N ARG A 101 -27.82 -24.55 11.35
CA ARG A 101 -28.91 -24.66 12.34
C ARG A 101 -28.92 -23.53 13.37
N CYS A 102 -27.82 -22.81 13.59
CA CYS A 102 -27.83 -21.63 14.45
C CYS A 102 -28.62 -20.46 13.87
N SER A 103 -28.81 -20.42 12.54
CA SER A 103 -29.40 -19.32 11.77
C SER A 103 -28.70 -17.97 11.96
N THR A 104 -28.79 -17.11 10.95
CA THR A 104 -28.38 -15.70 11.03
C THR A 104 -29.47 -14.78 11.58
N SER A 105 -30.66 -15.31 11.93
CA SER A 105 -31.80 -14.54 12.47
C SER A 105 -31.49 -13.88 13.81
N GLN A 106 -32.00 -12.66 14.00
CA GLN A 106 -31.96 -11.96 15.29
C GLN A 106 -32.97 -12.50 16.30
N GLU A 107 -34.06 -13.09 15.81
CA GLU A 107 -35.08 -13.76 16.62
C GLU A 107 -35.01 -15.27 16.33
N PRO A 108 -34.10 -15.98 17.00
CA PRO A 108 -33.94 -17.41 16.77
C PRO A 108 -35.14 -18.19 17.33
N THR A 109 -35.57 -19.20 16.60
CA THR A 109 -36.54 -20.19 17.09
C THR A 109 -35.95 -21.01 18.24
N GLU A 110 -36.78 -21.71 19.02
CA GLU A 110 -36.28 -22.57 20.11
C GLU A 110 -35.24 -23.60 19.64
N GLN A 111 -35.42 -24.17 18.45
CA GLN A 111 -34.47 -25.11 17.84
C GLN A 111 -33.13 -24.43 17.52
N GLN A 112 -33.16 -23.20 17.00
CA GLN A 112 -31.97 -22.40 16.71
C GLN A 112 -31.26 -21.98 18.00
N ILE A 113 -32.01 -21.64 19.05
CA ILE A 113 -31.46 -21.35 20.38
C ILE A 113 -30.71 -22.59 20.92
N ALA A 114 -31.31 -23.78 20.83
CA ALA A 114 -30.66 -25.02 21.26
C ALA A 114 -29.33 -25.27 20.52
N ALA A 115 -29.31 -25.08 19.19
CA ALA A 115 -28.10 -25.19 18.39
C ALA A 115 -27.03 -24.15 18.81
N ARG A 116 -27.42 -22.89 19.02
CA ARG A 116 -26.52 -21.84 19.51
C ARG A 116 -25.93 -22.18 20.88
N VAL A 117 -26.74 -22.73 21.79
CA VAL A 117 -26.27 -23.18 23.11
C VAL A 117 -25.22 -24.29 22.99
N GLU A 118 -25.39 -25.23 22.06
CA GLU A 118 -24.38 -26.26 21.79
C GLU A 118 -23.04 -25.64 21.35
N VAL A 119 -23.07 -24.70 20.40
CA VAL A 119 -21.87 -23.99 19.92
C VAL A 119 -21.21 -23.20 21.05
N LEU A 120 -22.00 -22.47 21.85
CA LEU A 120 -21.50 -21.69 22.99
C LEU A 120 -20.80 -22.56 24.04
N LYS A 121 -21.30 -23.78 24.29
CA LYS A 121 -20.62 -24.74 25.20
C LYS A 121 -19.24 -25.13 24.68
N ARG A 122 -19.12 -25.41 23.37
CA ARG A 122 -17.82 -25.74 22.73
C ARG A 122 -16.86 -24.56 22.77
N LEU A 123 -17.34 -23.36 22.43
CA LEU A 123 -16.56 -22.13 22.51
C LEU A 123 -16.04 -21.89 23.92
N ARG A 124 -16.90 -21.97 24.94
CA ARG A 124 -16.47 -21.79 26.35
C ARG A 124 -15.45 -22.83 26.77
N SER A 125 -15.63 -24.10 26.37
CA SER A 125 -14.65 -25.13 26.67
C SER A 125 -13.29 -24.84 26.04
N LEU A 126 -13.26 -24.30 24.81
CA LEU A 126 -12.04 -23.90 24.14
C LEU A 126 -11.35 -22.77 24.89
N THR A 127 -12.07 -21.67 25.14
CA THR A 127 -11.51 -20.47 25.79
C THR A 127 -10.97 -20.76 27.18
N THR A 128 -11.69 -21.53 27.99
CA THR A 128 -11.21 -21.96 29.31
C THR A 128 -9.93 -22.79 29.24
N LYS A 129 -9.81 -23.69 28.25
CA LYS A 129 -8.58 -24.48 28.06
C LYS A 129 -7.40 -23.59 27.66
N VAL A 130 -7.61 -22.66 26.72
CA VAL A 130 -6.59 -21.70 26.27
C VAL A 130 -6.11 -20.85 27.43
N ASP A 131 -7.00 -20.27 28.22
CA ASP A 131 -6.62 -19.38 29.31
C ASP A 131 -5.84 -20.11 30.41
N LYS A 132 -6.23 -21.35 30.73
CA LYS A 132 -5.53 -22.18 31.71
C LYS A 132 -4.13 -22.58 31.25
N GLN A 133 -3.96 -22.95 29.98
CA GLN A 133 -2.65 -23.32 29.44
C GLN A 133 -1.74 -22.11 29.17
N ALA A 134 -2.31 -20.96 28.77
CA ALA A 134 -1.55 -19.72 28.56
C ALA A 134 -0.84 -19.25 29.84
N GLN A 135 -1.47 -19.44 31.01
CA GLN A 135 -0.81 -19.23 32.31
C GLN A 135 0.42 -20.14 32.49
N GLY A 136 0.34 -21.40 32.05
CA GLY A 136 1.46 -22.34 32.08
C GLY A 136 2.60 -21.95 31.15
N LEU A 137 2.32 -21.31 30.00
CA LEU A 137 3.36 -20.82 29.09
C LEU A 137 4.23 -19.72 29.71
N GLN A 138 3.64 -18.89 30.58
CA GLN A 138 4.39 -17.87 31.34
C GLN A 138 5.38 -18.47 32.34
N GLN A 139 5.18 -19.73 32.73
CA GLN A 139 6.01 -20.45 33.70
C GLN A 139 7.07 -21.34 33.05
N LYS A 140 7.11 -21.45 31.71
CA LYS A 140 8.17 -22.21 31.02
C LYS A 140 9.51 -21.50 31.20
N PRO A 141 10.62 -22.24 31.41
CA PRO A 141 11.95 -21.66 31.65
C PRO A 141 12.56 -21.00 30.40
N MET A 142 12.06 -21.32 29.19
CA MET A 142 12.55 -20.76 27.93
C MET A 142 12.03 -19.34 27.71
N ASN A 143 12.94 -18.39 27.50
CA ASN A 143 12.58 -17.04 27.09
C ASN A 143 12.51 -16.97 25.55
N VAL A 144 11.29 -17.16 25.01
CA VAL A 144 11.03 -17.12 23.56
C VAL A 144 11.66 -15.91 22.87
N TYR A 145 11.69 -14.75 23.52
CA TYR A 145 12.24 -13.54 22.91
C TYR A 145 13.75 -13.67 22.65
N ILE A 146 14.49 -14.28 23.56
CA ILE A 146 15.95 -14.51 23.41
C ILE A 146 16.23 -15.45 22.24
N GLU A 147 15.38 -16.45 22.02
CA GLU A 147 15.55 -17.43 20.94
C GLU A 147 15.30 -16.87 19.54
N VAL A 148 14.58 -15.75 19.41
CA VAL A 148 14.14 -15.21 18.10
C VAL A 148 14.63 -13.80 17.81
N MET A 149 15.23 -13.12 18.78
CA MET A 149 15.84 -11.80 18.57
C MET A 149 17.16 -11.90 17.80
N SER A 150 17.61 -10.79 17.21
CA SER A 150 18.94 -10.69 16.61
C SER A 150 20.04 -10.55 17.67
N ASP A 151 21.21 -11.12 17.38
CA ASP A 151 22.44 -10.86 18.15
C ASP A 151 22.88 -9.38 18.07
N ASP A 152 22.67 -8.70 16.93
CA ASP A 152 22.80 -7.24 16.84
C ASP A 152 21.64 -6.57 17.60
N PRO A 153 21.90 -5.82 18.69
CA PRO A 153 20.87 -5.24 19.55
C PRO A 153 20.04 -4.14 18.88
N ASN A 154 20.42 -3.71 17.68
CA ASN A 154 19.71 -2.70 16.89
C ASN A 154 18.88 -3.28 15.74
N ARG A 155 18.96 -4.60 15.51
CA ARG A 155 18.40 -5.22 14.31
C ARG A 155 17.06 -5.89 14.61
N TRP A 156 16.08 -5.57 13.79
CA TRP A 156 14.80 -6.27 13.76
C TRP A 156 14.97 -7.65 13.13
N THR A 157 14.27 -8.64 13.65
CA THR A 157 14.12 -9.96 13.02
C THR A 157 12.66 -10.25 12.75
N THR A 158 12.37 -11.41 12.18
CA THR A 158 11.00 -11.90 12.06
C THR A 158 10.92 -13.31 12.61
N THR A 159 9.74 -13.67 13.11
CA THR A 159 9.42 -15.03 13.51
C THR A 159 7.97 -15.34 13.16
N THR A 160 7.60 -16.60 13.11
CA THR A 160 6.23 -17.03 12.81
C THR A 160 5.62 -17.74 14.00
N VAL A 161 4.28 -17.78 14.05
CA VAL A 161 3.57 -18.62 15.02
C VAL A 161 4.04 -20.08 14.92
N ASN A 162 4.25 -20.58 13.70
CA ASN A 162 4.75 -21.94 13.48
C ASN A 162 6.15 -22.15 14.08
N HIS A 163 7.09 -21.25 13.81
CA HIS A 163 8.46 -21.33 14.34
C HIS A 163 8.44 -21.34 15.87
N VAL A 164 7.78 -20.37 16.51
CA VAL A 164 7.71 -20.30 17.97
C VAL A 164 7.00 -21.51 18.57
N THR A 165 5.95 -22.02 17.90
CA THR A 165 5.26 -23.23 18.35
C THR A 165 6.19 -24.44 18.32
N SER A 166 7.02 -24.59 17.28
CA SER A 166 8.01 -25.68 17.20
C SER A 166 9.12 -25.61 18.24
N LEU A 167 9.47 -24.40 18.71
CA LEU A 167 10.40 -24.22 19.83
C LEU A 167 9.80 -24.69 21.17
N LEU A 168 8.48 -24.52 21.32
CA LEU A 168 7.78 -24.76 22.59
C LEU A 168 7.22 -26.18 22.72
N TYR A 169 7.02 -26.89 21.61
CA TYR A 169 6.29 -28.15 21.55
C TYR A 169 6.89 -29.10 20.50
N GLU A 170 7.19 -30.34 20.88
CA GLU A 170 7.72 -31.36 19.95
C GLU A 170 6.67 -31.84 18.94
N ARG A 171 5.41 -31.95 19.36
CA ARG A 171 4.28 -32.40 18.54
C ARG A 171 3.07 -31.49 18.75
N PRO A 172 3.08 -30.30 18.14
CA PRO A 172 2.05 -29.30 18.39
C PRO A 172 0.70 -29.71 17.84
N LEU A 173 -0.34 -29.51 18.64
CA LEU A 173 -1.74 -29.58 18.24
C LEU A 173 -2.21 -28.18 17.82
N PHE A 174 -3.35 -28.09 17.13
CA PHE A 174 -3.91 -26.80 16.70
C PHE A 174 -4.08 -25.79 17.85
N MET A 175 -4.33 -26.30 19.07
CA MET A 175 -4.41 -25.50 20.29
C MET A 175 -3.10 -24.78 20.61
N ASP A 176 -1.97 -25.45 20.38
CA ASP A 176 -0.63 -24.91 20.65
C ASP A 176 -0.32 -23.73 19.73
N TYR A 177 -0.72 -23.82 18.46
CA TYR A 177 -0.65 -22.70 17.52
C TYR A 177 -1.49 -21.51 17.97
N TYR A 178 -2.73 -21.75 18.43
CA TYR A 178 -3.59 -20.66 18.90
C TYR A 178 -3.05 -20.00 20.18
N MET A 179 -2.48 -20.80 21.09
CA MET A 179 -1.83 -20.29 22.30
C MET A 179 -0.59 -19.47 21.99
N THR A 180 0.27 -19.96 21.08
CA THR A 180 1.46 -19.23 20.63
C THR A 180 1.05 -17.91 19.96
N HIS A 181 0.01 -17.92 19.11
CA HIS A 181 -0.56 -16.71 18.53
C HIS A 181 -0.94 -15.68 19.61
N LYS A 182 -1.73 -16.10 20.61
CA LYS A 182 -2.16 -15.23 21.72
C LYS A 182 -0.96 -14.72 22.53
N TYR A 183 0.01 -15.58 22.83
CA TYR A 183 1.22 -15.22 23.57
C TYR A 183 2.01 -14.09 22.91
N LEU A 184 2.19 -14.15 21.59
CA LEU A 184 2.92 -13.16 20.80
C LEU A 184 2.10 -11.87 20.65
N MET A 185 0.80 -11.98 20.36
CA MET A 185 -0.10 -10.83 20.24
C MET A 185 -0.19 -9.99 21.52
N ASP A 186 -0.19 -10.65 22.69
CA ASP A 186 -0.30 -10.01 24.00
C ASP A 186 1.04 -9.42 24.51
N ARG A 187 2.10 -9.47 23.69
CA ARG A 187 3.44 -8.91 23.98
C ARG A 187 3.89 -7.89 22.92
N PRO A 188 3.16 -6.78 22.74
CA PRO A 188 3.46 -5.77 21.72
C PRO A 188 4.79 -5.04 21.89
N LEU A 189 5.36 -5.07 23.09
CA LEU A 189 6.70 -4.51 23.33
C LEU A 189 7.76 -5.32 22.58
N GLN A 190 7.64 -6.65 22.54
CA GLN A 190 8.58 -7.54 21.87
C GLN A 190 8.18 -7.88 20.43
N TYR A 191 6.89 -8.09 20.16
CA TYR A 191 6.41 -8.64 18.90
C TYR A 191 5.38 -7.74 18.24
N VAL A 192 5.61 -7.41 16.97
CA VAL A 192 4.71 -6.59 16.16
C VAL A 192 4.18 -7.45 15.02
N ALA A 193 2.88 -7.71 14.99
CA ALA A 193 2.25 -8.45 13.90
C ALA A 193 2.48 -7.71 12.57
N ILE A 194 2.81 -8.43 11.50
CA ILE A 194 3.06 -7.85 10.17
C ILE A 194 1.74 -7.79 9.36
N PRO A 195 1.51 -6.77 8.50
CA PRO A 195 0.36 -6.75 7.60
C PRO A 195 0.16 -8.06 6.82
N GLY A 196 -1.09 -8.42 6.55
CA GLY A 196 -1.43 -9.75 5.98
C GLY A 196 -1.33 -10.89 7.00
N TYR A 197 -1.36 -10.54 8.30
CA TYR A 197 -1.08 -11.45 9.42
C TYR A 197 -1.84 -12.77 9.36
N LEU A 198 -3.12 -12.78 8.98
CA LEU A 198 -3.90 -14.01 8.97
C LEU A 198 -3.28 -15.09 8.05
N ARG A 199 -2.67 -14.69 6.93
CA ARG A 199 -2.03 -15.61 5.99
C ARG A 199 -0.61 -15.99 6.39
N ASN A 200 0.18 -15.02 6.84
CA ASN A 200 1.61 -15.23 7.12
C ASN A 200 1.89 -15.68 8.56
N GLN A 201 1.02 -15.34 9.51
CA GLN A 201 1.20 -15.51 10.96
C GLN A 201 2.59 -15.06 11.45
N THR A 202 3.12 -14.00 10.85
CA THR A 202 4.48 -13.50 11.06
C THR A 202 4.46 -12.27 11.99
N PHE A 203 5.42 -12.24 12.89
CA PHE A 203 5.73 -11.10 13.74
C PHE A 203 7.11 -10.55 13.40
N ALA A 204 7.23 -9.23 13.34
CA ALA A 204 8.51 -8.56 13.50
C ALA A 204 8.90 -8.59 14.98
N VAL A 205 10.14 -8.95 15.26
CA VAL A 205 10.70 -9.02 16.62
C VAL A 205 11.51 -7.75 16.86
N ARG A 206 11.12 -6.99 17.88
CA ARG A 206 11.71 -5.71 18.22
C ARG A 206 13.16 -5.88 18.69
N PRO A 207 14.09 -4.99 18.32
CA PRO A 207 15.46 -5.01 18.82
C PRO A 207 15.51 -4.80 20.33
N ARG A 208 16.49 -5.43 20.98
CA ARG A 208 16.70 -5.30 22.43
C ARG A 208 16.90 -3.84 22.86
N ARG A 209 17.67 -3.05 22.10
CA ARG A 209 17.90 -1.63 22.40
C ARG A 209 16.59 -0.84 22.45
N ASP A 210 15.67 -1.10 21.52
CA ASP A 210 14.40 -0.37 21.45
C ASP A 210 13.54 -0.64 22.68
N ILE A 211 13.52 -1.89 23.15
CA ILE A 211 12.82 -2.30 24.38
C ILE A 211 13.42 -1.58 25.59
N GLU A 212 14.75 -1.61 25.72
CA GLU A 212 15.49 -0.97 26.81
C GLU A 212 15.22 0.55 26.84
N GLU A 213 15.24 1.22 25.68
CA GLU A 213 14.97 2.66 25.59
C GLU A 213 13.50 3.00 25.95
N ILE A 214 12.52 2.18 25.54
CA ILE A 214 11.10 2.39 25.92
C ILE A 214 10.95 2.29 27.44
N GLN A 215 11.51 1.23 28.04
CA GLN A 215 11.41 0.98 29.48
C GLN A 215 12.15 2.05 30.31
N GLU A 216 13.30 2.54 29.85
CA GLU A 216 14.04 3.59 30.56
C GLU A 216 13.27 4.92 30.54
N VAL A 217 12.59 5.27 29.43
CA VAL A 217 11.71 6.45 29.38
C VAL A 217 10.55 6.31 30.36
N GLU A 218 9.89 5.15 30.41
CA GLU A 218 8.79 4.90 31.37
C GLU A 218 9.28 5.04 32.81
N LYS A 219 10.43 4.47 33.14
CA LYS A 219 11.05 4.59 34.46
C LYS A 219 11.35 6.05 34.83
N HIS A 220 11.90 6.84 33.92
CA HIS A 220 12.14 8.27 34.15
C HIS A 220 10.83 9.05 34.37
N ILE A 221 9.77 8.71 33.64
CA ILE A 221 8.44 9.30 33.82
C ILE A 221 7.86 8.94 35.20
N TYR A 222 7.96 7.68 35.64
CA TYR A 222 7.48 7.27 36.96
C TYR A 222 8.26 7.96 38.08
N ALA A 223 9.60 8.03 37.98
CA ALA A 223 10.42 8.74 38.95
C ALA A 223 10.05 10.23 39.06
N TYR A 224 9.77 10.88 37.95
CA TYR A 224 9.29 12.27 37.94
C TYR A 224 7.90 12.42 38.58
N ARG A 225 6.97 11.49 38.29
CA ARG A 225 5.63 11.52 38.90
C ARG A 225 5.71 11.40 40.43
N ASP A 226 6.58 10.51 40.90
CA ASP A 226 6.72 10.24 42.33
C ASP A 226 7.50 11.35 43.05
N GLN A 227 8.47 11.99 42.37
CA GLN A 227 9.33 13.06 42.93
C GLN A 227 9.57 14.22 41.94
N PRO A 228 8.55 15.06 41.64
CA PRO A 228 8.61 16.06 40.56
C PRO A 228 9.58 17.24 40.82
N ASN A 229 9.99 17.42 42.08
CA ASN A 229 10.91 18.48 42.46
C ASN A 229 12.38 18.12 42.25
N THR A 230 12.70 16.85 42.03
CA THR A 230 14.07 16.40 41.78
C THR A 230 14.54 16.82 40.39
N ASN A 231 15.84 17.08 40.23
CA ASN A 231 16.45 17.41 38.95
C ASN A 231 16.69 16.14 38.09
N ALA A 232 15.65 15.30 37.96
CA ALA A 232 15.69 14.04 37.25
C ALA A 232 15.76 14.23 35.72
N PRO A 233 16.26 13.24 34.96
CA PRO A 233 16.40 13.30 33.50
C PRO A 233 15.16 13.80 32.76
N PHE A 234 13.97 13.27 33.10
CA PHE A 234 12.72 13.67 32.45
C PHE A 234 12.39 15.16 32.66
N LYS A 235 12.62 15.70 33.87
CA LYS A 235 12.39 17.11 34.18
C LYS A 235 13.30 18.02 33.34
N ARG A 236 14.59 17.68 33.27
CA ARG A 236 15.57 18.41 32.46
C ARG A 236 15.18 18.43 30.99
N PHE A 237 14.76 17.27 30.47
CA PHE A 237 14.29 17.13 29.10
C PHE A 237 13.06 18.01 28.82
N ILE A 238 12.01 17.95 29.64
CA ILE A 238 10.78 18.74 29.38
C ILE A 238 11.02 20.25 29.50
N GLU A 239 11.84 20.71 30.45
CA GLU A 239 12.16 22.13 30.60
C GLU A 239 12.99 22.65 29.43
N LYS A 240 13.96 21.84 28.97
CA LYS A 240 14.74 22.13 27.76
C LYS A 240 13.85 22.17 26.52
N ALA A 241 12.97 21.18 26.36
CA ALA A 241 12.02 21.11 25.25
C ALA A 241 11.04 22.27 25.21
N GLN A 242 10.49 22.70 26.35
CA GLN A 242 9.62 23.87 26.43
C GLN A 242 10.33 25.15 25.95
N ARG A 243 11.62 25.34 26.28
CA ARG A 243 12.42 26.47 25.78
C ARG A 243 12.58 26.42 24.26
N VAL A 244 12.96 25.26 23.71
CA VAL A 244 13.14 25.07 22.26
C VAL A 244 11.83 25.32 21.50
N VAL A 245 10.71 24.77 21.99
CA VAL A 245 9.38 25.00 21.41
C VAL A 245 9.00 26.48 21.40
N THR A 246 9.23 27.18 22.51
CA THR A 246 8.96 28.62 22.62
C THR A 246 9.78 29.43 21.62
N GLU A 247 11.06 29.08 21.45
CA GLU A 247 11.93 29.73 20.47
C GLU A 247 11.48 29.45 19.02
N TYR A 248 11.10 28.20 18.72
CA TYR A 248 10.56 27.83 17.41
C TYR A 248 9.31 28.64 17.08
N ASP A 249 8.32 28.69 17.99
CA ASP A 249 7.06 29.41 17.77
C ASP A 249 7.30 30.91 17.55
N ARG A 250 8.31 31.48 18.22
CA ARG A 250 8.73 32.88 18.01
C ARG A 250 9.37 33.12 16.64
N LYS A 251 10.20 32.19 16.14
CA LYS A 251 10.95 32.34 14.88
C LYS A 251 10.21 31.82 13.64
N LYS A 252 9.17 31.00 13.81
CA LYS A 252 8.45 30.32 12.72
C LYS A 252 8.05 31.24 11.55
N PRO A 253 7.54 32.47 11.76
CA PRO A 253 7.19 33.36 10.63
C PRO A 253 8.37 33.65 9.72
N ASP A 254 9.53 33.99 10.30
CA ASP A 254 10.74 34.34 9.56
C ASP A 254 11.35 33.10 8.89
N LEU A 255 11.35 31.96 9.60
CA LEU A 255 11.87 30.70 9.08
C LEU A 255 11.15 30.27 7.81
N LEU A 256 9.82 30.32 7.77
CA LEU A 256 9.04 29.89 6.61
C LEU A 256 9.19 30.80 5.38
N SER A 257 9.60 32.05 5.58
CA SER A 257 9.85 33.02 4.49
C SER A 257 11.24 32.90 3.86
N SER A 258 12.15 32.14 4.50
CA SER A 258 13.52 31.94 4.02
C SER A 258 13.59 30.87 2.93
N PRO A 259 14.70 30.76 2.18
CA PRO A 259 14.94 29.62 1.31
C PRO A 259 14.98 28.28 2.08
N VAL A 260 14.70 27.19 1.38
CA VAL A 260 14.79 25.83 1.92
C VAL A 260 16.22 25.57 2.40
N GLY A 261 16.36 25.28 3.69
CA GLY A 261 17.67 25.14 4.32
C GLY A 261 17.66 24.39 5.65
N GLN A 262 18.84 24.05 6.12
CA GLN A 262 19.08 23.42 7.41
C GLN A 262 20.34 23.98 8.06
N GLU A 263 20.21 24.37 9.32
CA GLU A 263 21.34 24.76 10.19
C GLU A 263 21.30 23.94 11.48
N PRO A 264 22.44 23.73 12.17
CA PRO A 264 22.43 23.18 13.51
C PRO A 264 21.57 24.04 14.45
N SER A 265 20.80 23.39 15.33
CA SER A 265 20.07 24.12 16.37
C SER A 265 21.06 24.76 17.35
N ALA A 266 20.72 25.95 17.87
CA ALA A 266 21.46 26.58 18.96
C ALA A 266 21.45 25.71 20.24
N VAL A 267 20.41 24.88 20.39
CA VAL A 267 20.28 23.90 21.48
C VAL A 267 20.50 22.50 20.90
N SER A 268 21.59 21.86 21.31
CA SER A 268 21.90 20.47 20.96
C SER A 268 21.28 19.50 21.98
N TRP A 269 20.78 18.36 21.49
CA TRP A 269 20.25 17.27 22.31
C TRP A 269 21.35 16.28 22.69
N ASP A 270 21.56 16.03 23.99
CA ASP A 270 22.59 15.12 24.46
C ASP A 270 22.15 13.64 24.39
N ALA A 271 23.00 12.72 24.82
CA ALA A 271 22.70 11.29 24.74
C ALA A 271 21.47 10.87 25.58
N GLU A 272 21.20 11.55 26.70
CA GLU A 272 20.07 11.28 27.59
C GLU A 272 18.77 11.82 26.97
N ASP A 273 18.80 13.05 26.44
CA ASP A 273 17.68 13.63 25.69
C ASP A 273 17.29 12.78 24.48
N GLN A 274 18.29 12.27 23.74
CA GLN A 274 18.05 11.52 22.52
C GLN A 274 17.34 10.18 22.76
N ILE A 275 17.33 9.64 23.98
CA ILE A 275 16.52 8.47 24.33
C ILE A 275 15.03 8.84 24.22
N PHE A 276 14.61 9.95 24.82
CA PHE A 276 13.22 10.44 24.73
C PHE A 276 12.83 10.76 23.29
N LEU A 277 13.73 11.39 22.53
CA LEU A 277 13.49 11.75 21.13
C LEU A 277 13.37 10.52 20.23
N ARG A 278 14.21 9.50 20.41
CA ARG A 278 14.08 8.23 19.67
C ARG A 278 12.79 7.51 20.01
N VAL A 279 12.40 7.45 21.28
CA VAL A 279 11.10 6.87 21.68
C VAL A 279 9.94 7.64 21.06
N LEU A 280 10.01 8.98 21.02
CA LEU A 280 9.00 9.81 20.36
C LEU A 280 8.96 9.57 18.84
N LEU A 281 10.11 9.49 18.15
CA LEU A 281 10.18 9.15 16.74
C LEU A 281 9.69 7.73 16.43
N ARG A 282 10.01 6.73 17.25
CA ARG A 282 9.47 5.37 17.08
C ARG A 282 7.97 5.30 17.37
N SER A 283 7.46 6.14 18.28
CA SER A 283 6.02 6.29 18.51
C SER A 283 5.26 6.89 17.33
N LEU A 284 6.02 7.50 16.41
CA LEU A 284 5.59 8.02 15.12
C LEU A 284 5.79 7.00 13.98
N GLN A 285 6.21 5.76 14.24
CA GLN A 285 6.11 4.72 13.22
C GLN A 285 4.68 4.19 13.17
N GLN A 286 4.15 3.88 11.98
CA GLN A 286 2.84 3.23 11.85
C GLN A 286 2.90 1.84 12.51
N HIS A 287 2.27 1.69 13.67
CA HIS A 287 2.06 0.39 14.34
C HIS A 287 0.66 -0.15 14.04
N ASN A 288 0.55 -1.46 13.89
CA ASN A 288 -0.73 -2.14 13.66
C ASN A 288 -1.70 -1.91 14.83
N ARG A 289 -2.97 -1.61 14.51
CA ARG A 289 -3.99 -1.18 15.48
C ARG A 289 -4.59 -2.30 16.35
N PHE A 290 -4.07 -3.51 16.23
CA PHE A 290 -4.63 -4.73 16.83
C PHE A 290 -3.85 -5.25 18.03
N GLN A 291 -2.77 -4.56 18.38
CA GLN A 291 -2.02 -4.76 19.61
C GLN A 291 -1.93 -3.43 20.36
N ALA A 292 -1.70 -3.48 21.68
CA ALA A 292 -1.53 -2.28 22.46
C ALA A 292 -0.28 -1.51 21.99
N ASP A 293 -0.39 -0.19 21.86
CA ASP A 293 0.70 0.68 21.42
C ASP A 293 1.65 0.94 22.62
N PRO A 294 2.88 0.38 22.63
CA PRO A 294 3.79 0.46 23.77
C PRO A 294 4.32 1.88 24.02
N TYR A 295 4.09 2.82 23.09
CA TYR A 295 4.52 4.20 23.24
C TYR A 295 3.46 5.11 23.86
N THR A 296 2.24 4.61 24.10
CA THR A 296 1.10 5.45 24.50
C THR A 296 1.37 6.26 25.76
N LEU A 297 1.93 5.63 26.81
CA LEU A 297 2.24 6.30 28.07
C LEU A 297 3.28 7.40 27.85
N SER A 298 4.43 7.04 27.27
CA SER A 298 5.55 7.95 27.04
C SER A 298 5.17 9.12 26.14
N ARG A 299 4.57 8.85 24.97
CA ARG A 299 4.12 9.87 24.01
C ARG A 299 3.12 10.83 24.65
N THR A 300 2.09 10.31 25.32
CA THR A 300 1.06 11.15 25.96
C THR A 300 1.65 12.04 27.04
N THR A 301 2.51 11.48 27.89
CA THR A 301 3.08 12.20 29.02
C THR A 301 4.04 13.29 28.54
N ILE A 302 4.94 12.98 27.59
CA ILE A 302 5.86 13.95 26.99
C ILE A 302 5.09 15.13 26.38
N ILE A 303 4.07 14.85 25.55
CA ILE A 303 3.29 15.90 24.87
C ILE A 303 2.52 16.77 25.87
N LYS A 304 1.90 16.17 26.89
CA LYS A 304 1.16 16.92 27.91
C LYS A 304 2.04 17.89 28.68
N HIS A 305 3.28 17.52 28.97
CA HIS A 305 4.20 18.39 29.71
C HIS A 305 4.80 19.50 28.84
N ILE A 306 5.03 19.24 27.54
CA ILE A 306 5.68 20.19 26.65
C ILE A 306 4.67 21.11 25.95
N LEU A 307 3.70 20.54 25.22
CA LEU A 307 2.73 21.32 24.43
C LEU A 307 1.49 21.74 25.24
N ARG A 308 1.18 21.05 26.34
CA ARG A 308 0.01 21.31 27.20
C ARG A 308 -1.31 21.49 26.40
N PRO A 309 -1.67 20.54 25.51
CA PRO A 309 -2.83 20.68 24.65
C PRO A 309 -4.12 20.70 25.47
N THR A 310 -5.09 21.49 25.04
CA THR A 310 -6.48 21.50 25.57
C THR A 310 -7.34 20.38 24.96
N VAL A 311 -6.83 19.70 23.95
CA VAL A 311 -7.46 18.61 23.21
C VAL A 311 -6.82 17.26 23.57
N PRO A 312 -7.50 16.12 23.30
CA PRO A 312 -6.88 14.81 23.44
C PRO A 312 -5.56 14.71 22.68
N VAL A 313 -4.56 14.03 23.28
CA VAL A 313 -3.26 13.86 22.63
C VAL A 313 -3.41 12.96 21.41
N THR A 314 -3.08 13.51 20.24
CA THR A 314 -3.04 12.80 18.97
C THR A 314 -1.60 12.58 18.52
N ASP A 315 -1.44 11.72 17.53
CA ASP A 315 -0.21 11.56 16.76
C ASP A 315 0.14 12.81 15.93
N ALA A 316 -0.85 13.60 15.51
CA ALA A 316 -0.59 14.91 14.89
C ALA A 316 0.13 15.87 15.85
N LEU A 317 -0.22 15.87 17.14
CA LEU A 317 0.51 16.64 18.16
C LEU A 317 1.92 16.09 18.41
N ALA A 318 2.11 14.79 18.29
CA ALA A 318 3.42 14.17 18.39
C ALA A 318 4.32 14.57 17.20
N HIS A 319 3.76 14.62 16.00
CA HIS A 319 4.42 15.14 14.80
C HIS A 319 4.77 16.63 14.93
N GLU A 320 3.81 17.45 15.35
CA GLU A 320 4.06 18.86 15.62
C GLU A 320 5.20 19.05 16.61
N LEU A 321 5.22 18.27 17.70
CA LEU A 321 6.27 18.35 18.71
C LEU A 321 7.66 18.06 18.11
N VAL A 322 7.84 16.99 17.34
CA VAL A 322 9.17 16.68 16.76
C VAL A 322 9.64 17.71 15.73
N ILE A 323 8.71 18.39 15.04
CA ILE A 323 9.05 19.56 14.20
C ILE A 323 9.53 20.72 15.08
N LYS A 324 8.76 21.06 16.13
CA LYS A 324 9.08 22.17 17.03
C LYS A 324 10.38 21.97 17.81
N LEU A 325 10.77 20.71 18.05
CA LEU A 325 12.05 20.34 18.67
C LEU A 325 13.24 20.36 17.70
N GLY A 326 13.01 20.67 16.41
CA GLY A 326 14.06 20.69 15.40
C GLY A 326 14.55 19.30 14.98
N ILE A 327 13.75 18.26 15.22
CA ILE A 327 14.13 16.89 14.89
C ILE A 327 13.75 16.57 13.44
N ILE A 328 12.57 17.01 12.99
CA ILE A 328 12.05 16.76 11.64
C ILE A 328 11.78 18.08 10.93
N ALA A 329 12.12 18.16 9.64
CA ALA A 329 11.76 19.29 8.79
C ALA A 329 10.23 19.38 8.60
N PRO A 330 9.61 20.58 8.66
CA PRO A 330 8.15 20.74 8.59
C PRO A 330 7.46 20.11 7.36
N TRP A 331 8.20 19.97 6.26
CA TRP A 331 7.69 19.39 5.01
C TRP A 331 7.98 17.90 4.88
N GLN A 332 8.82 17.29 5.73
CA GLN A 332 9.18 15.88 5.61
C GLN A 332 8.01 14.97 5.92
N GLY A 333 7.75 14.03 5.01
CA GLY A 333 6.79 12.95 5.22
C GLY A 333 7.24 11.99 6.31
N LEU A 334 6.38 11.75 7.30
CA LEU A 334 6.62 10.75 8.35
C LEU A 334 6.60 9.31 7.82
N LEU A 335 6.09 9.11 6.60
CA LEU A 335 6.06 7.82 5.93
C LEU A 335 7.45 7.34 5.51
N GLU A 336 8.41 8.25 5.35
CA GLU A 336 9.84 7.91 5.23
C GLU A 336 10.36 7.21 6.50
N LEU A 337 9.70 7.42 7.64
CA LEU A 337 9.99 6.75 8.92
C LEU A 337 9.21 5.43 9.09
N SER A 338 8.28 5.12 8.18
CA SER A 338 7.49 3.88 8.25
C SER A 338 8.40 2.66 8.22
N SER A 339 7.95 1.55 8.81
CA SER A 339 8.69 0.29 8.75
C SER A 339 8.83 -0.27 7.33
N THR A 340 8.03 0.20 6.37
CA THR A 340 8.13 -0.16 4.95
C THR A 340 9.36 0.47 4.27
N VAL A 341 9.69 1.71 4.64
CA VAL A 341 10.84 2.46 4.09
C VAL A 341 12.07 2.35 4.98
N ASN A 342 11.86 2.47 6.30
CA ASN A 342 12.87 2.36 7.34
C ASN A 342 12.52 1.19 8.30
N PRO A 343 12.64 -0.08 7.84
CA PRO A 343 12.35 -1.25 8.66
C PRO A 343 13.22 -1.35 9.92
N TRP A 344 14.35 -0.64 9.95
CA TRP A 344 15.33 -0.71 11.02
C TRP A 344 15.07 0.31 12.14
N GLY A 345 14.16 1.29 11.93
CA GLY A 345 13.97 2.39 12.86
C GLY A 345 15.26 3.19 13.12
N ASP A 346 16.17 3.19 12.15
CA ASP A 346 17.43 3.93 12.24
C ASP A 346 17.20 5.35 11.72
N PHE A 347 16.93 6.27 12.65
CA PHE A 347 16.68 7.68 12.35
C PHE A 347 17.94 8.47 12.01
N GLU A 348 19.14 7.88 12.14
CA GLU A 348 20.40 8.55 11.76
C GLU A 348 20.89 8.08 10.38
N ASN A 349 20.11 7.21 9.70
CA ASN A 349 20.39 6.69 8.38
C ASN A 349 21.78 6.01 8.30
N LYS A 350 22.23 5.33 9.37
CA LYS A 350 23.52 4.63 9.41
C LYS A 350 23.42 3.28 8.69
N LYS A 351 22.28 2.59 8.77
CA LYS A 351 22.01 1.26 8.19
C LYS A 351 20.70 1.27 7.38
N SER A 352 20.71 1.81 6.16
CA SER A 352 19.56 1.74 5.24
C SER A 352 19.66 0.56 4.29
N LEU A 353 18.52 0.09 3.76
CA LEU A 353 18.50 -0.98 2.76
C LEU A 353 19.24 -0.59 1.47
N GLU A 354 19.29 0.68 1.09
CA GLU A 354 20.12 1.16 -0.03
C GLU A 354 21.60 0.95 0.27
N LYS A 355 22.06 1.34 1.46
CA LYS A 355 23.46 1.18 1.84
C LYS A 355 23.86 -0.29 1.93
N GLU A 356 22.95 -1.13 2.41
CA GLU A 356 23.11 -2.59 2.42
C GLU A 356 23.23 -3.11 0.98
N ALA A 357 22.31 -2.74 0.09
CA ALA A 357 22.34 -3.11 -1.32
C ALA A 357 23.61 -2.64 -2.03
N ASP A 358 24.04 -1.40 -1.81
CA ASP A 358 25.29 -0.85 -2.35
C ASP A 358 26.52 -1.60 -1.83
N THR A 359 26.51 -1.99 -0.55
CA THR A 359 27.61 -2.74 0.07
C THR A 359 27.68 -4.16 -0.46
N ILE A 360 26.53 -4.83 -0.58
CA ILE A 360 26.41 -6.14 -1.23
C ILE A 360 26.95 -6.04 -2.65
N MET A 361 26.47 -5.10 -3.46
CA MET A 361 26.87 -4.95 -4.84
C MET A 361 28.38 -4.68 -5.00
N ARG A 362 28.96 -3.82 -4.15
CA ARG A 362 30.43 -3.61 -4.12
C ARG A 362 31.22 -4.86 -3.75
N SER A 363 30.63 -5.76 -2.96
CA SER A 363 31.26 -7.01 -2.52
C SER A 363 30.96 -8.18 -3.46
N SER A 364 29.99 -8.02 -4.37
CA SER A 364 29.57 -9.03 -5.32
C SER A 364 30.63 -9.23 -6.40
N ARG A 365 30.72 -10.46 -6.91
CA ARG A 365 31.67 -10.86 -7.95
C ARG A 365 31.03 -11.90 -8.86
N LYS A 366 31.44 -11.95 -10.13
CA LYS A 366 31.04 -13.05 -11.02
C LYS A 366 31.63 -14.36 -10.49
N ALA A 367 30.80 -15.39 -10.38
CA ALA A 367 31.24 -16.72 -9.98
C ALA A 367 32.18 -17.33 -11.02
N ALA A 368 32.97 -18.33 -10.62
CA ALA A 368 33.62 -19.23 -11.56
C ALA A 368 32.60 -20.21 -12.15
N ALA A 369 32.77 -20.59 -13.42
CA ALA A 369 31.89 -21.58 -14.06
C ALA A 369 31.93 -22.92 -13.30
N GLY A 370 30.76 -23.49 -13.02
CA GLY A 370 30.62 -24.75 -12.28
C GLY A 370 30.77 -24.66 -10.75
N ALA A 371 31.04 -23.47 -10.20
CA ALA A 371 31.10 -23.27 -8.76
C ALA A 371 29.69 -23.26 -8.13
N VAL A 372 29.59 -23.72 -6.88
CA VAL A 372 28.41 -23.51 -6.06
C VAL A 372 28.33 -22.02 -5.72
N LEU A 373 27.22 -21.38 -6.08
CA LEU A 373 27.03 -19.95 -5.87
C LEU A 373 26.93 -19.64 -4.37
N GLY A 374 27.84 -18.79 -3.88
CA GLY A 374 27.72 -18.16 -2.59
C GLY A 374 26.73 -16.98 -2.61
N PRO A 375 26.40 -16.42 -1.43
CA PRO A 375 25.40 -15.36 -1.31
C PRO A 375 25.79 -14.04 -1.99
N LEU A 376 27.07 -13.84 -2.34
CA LEU A 376 27.57 -12.65 -3.03
C LEU A 376 28.02 -12.93 -4.47
N ASP A 377 27.86 -14.17 -4.92
CA ASP A 377 28.32 -14.55 -6.26
C ASP A 377 27.20 -14.28 -7.28
N LEU A 378 27.48 -13.38 -8.22
CA LEU A 378 26.65 -13.19 -9.41
C LEU A 378 26.80 -14.39 -10.34
N LEU A 379 25.84 -14.59 -11.23
CA LEU A 379 25.92 -15.67 -12.21
C LEU A 379 27.23 -15.59 -13.02
N PRO A 380 27.91 -16.73 -13.27
CA PRO A 380 29.21 -16.77 -13.95
C PRO A 380 29.11 -16.30 -15.41
N SER A 381 27.95 -16.53 -16.02
CA SER A 381 27.60 -16.13 -17.38
C SER A 381 26.07 -16.04 -17.49
N ASP A 382 25.60 -15.42 -18.56
CA ASP A 382 24.19 -15.41 -18.91
C ASP A 382 23.68 -16.85 -19.17
N PRO A 383 22.67 -17.33 -18.42
CA PRO A 383 22.15 -18.68 -18.59
C PRO A 383 21.46 -18.89 -19.94
N LEU A 384 20.90 -17.82 -20.54
CA LEU A 384 20.14 -17.88 -21.78
C LEU A 384 20.98 -17.55 -23.02
N GLU A 385 22.29 -17.29 -22.89
CA GLU A 385 23.15 -16.85 -24.00
C GLU A 385 22.98 -17.71 -25.27
N SER A 386 22.96 -19.05 -25.11
CA SER A 386 22.84 -19.99 -26.24
C SER A 386 21.48 -20.02 -26.93
N VAL A 387 20.45 -19.40 -26.35
CA VAL A 387 19.08 -19.36 -26.88
C VAL A 387 18.60 -17.93 -27.14
N ARG A 388 19.48 -16.93 -27.01
CA ARG A 388 19.14 -15.54 -27.33
C ARG A 388 18.91 -15.39 -28.83
N HIS A 389 17.76 -14.84 -29.17
CA HIS A 389 17.38 -14.48 -30.52
C HIS A 389 17.84 -13.05 -30.83
N ASP A 390 18.55 -12.87 -31.93
CA ASP A 390 18.97 -11.55 -32.39
C ASP A 390 17.83 -10.88 -33.18
N PHE A 391 17.32 -9.76 -32.66
CA PHE A 391 16.30 -8.94 -33.34
C PHE A 391 16.91 -7.99 -34.37
N GLY A 392 18.22 -8.08 -34.63
CA GLY A 392 18.92 -7.30 -35.64
C GLY A 392 18.85 -5.80 -35.35
N ASP A 393 18.46 -5.03 -36.37
CA ASP A 393 18.31 -3.58 -36.32
C ASP A 393 16.85 -3.15 -36.07
N ALA A 394 16.06 -3.99 -35.39
CA ALA A 394 14.71 -3.64 -34.97
C ALA A 394 14.72 -2.34 -34.16
N ARG A 395 13.84 -1.40 -34.55
CA ARG A 395 13.74 -0.07 -33.93
C ARG A 395 12.97 -0.17 -32.62
N VAL A 396 13.70 -0.13 -31.52
CA VAL A 396 13.15 -0.30 -30.17
C VAL A 396 12.96 1.07 -29.54
N LEU A 397 11.70 1.44 -29.32
CA LEU A 397 11.31 2.71 -28.70
C LEU A 397 11.07 2.51 -27.20
N VAL A 398 11.88 3.18 -26.39
CA VAL A 398 11.74 3.23 -24.93
C VAL A 398 11.04 4.54 -24.57
N ILE A 399 9.78 4.45 -24.13
CA ILE A 399 8.90 5.60 -23.91
C ILE A 399 8.56 5.68 -22.41
N ASP A 400 9.11 6.69 -21.71
CA ASP A 400 8.93 6.83 -20.26
C ASP A 400 8.83 8.32 -19.84
N ASP A 401 8.62 8.60 -18.56
CA ASP A 401 8.70 9.96 -18.04
C ASP A 401 10.14 10.50 -18.17
N ALA A 402 10.25 11.82 -18.37
CA ALA A 402 11.54 12.49 -18.56
C ALA A 402 12.51 12.35 -17.36
N SER A 403 11.99 12.00 -16.18
CA SER A 403 12.75 11.78 -14.95
C SER A 403 13.05 10.30 -14.67
N ALA A 404 12.61 9.37 -15.52
CA ALA A 404 12.86 7.95 -15.33
C ALA A 404 14.36 7.62 -15.43
N GLU A 405 14.86 6.87 -14.45
CA GLU A 405 16.25 6.37 -14.41
C GLU A 405 16.30 4.85 -14.71
N GLU A 406 15.31 4.09 -14.25
CA GLU A 406 15.22 2.62 -14.45
C GLU A 406 14.33 2.32 -15.67
N LEU A 407 14.92 2.19 -16.87
CA LEU A 407 14.18 1.94 -18.11
C LEU A 407 14.01 0.44 -18.33
N ASP A 408 12.83 -0.08 -18.00
CA ASP A 408 12.51 -1.51 -18.05
C ASP A 408 12.16 -2.00 -19.46
N ASP A 409 11.41 -1.21 -20.23
CA ASP A 409 10.70 -1.69 -21.41
C ASP A 409 10.98 -0.86 -22.66
N GLY A 410 11.01 -1.54 -23.80
CA GLY A 410 11.06 -0.96 -25.14
C GLY A 410 10.14 -1.71 -26.09
N ILE A 411 9.57 -1.00 -27.07
CA ILE A 411 8.55 -1.53 -27.98
C ILE A 411 9.05 -1.44 -29.41
N SER A 412 8.85 -2.49 -30.19
CA SER A 412 8.99 -2.47 -31.65
C SER A 412 7.79 -3.14 -32.32
N VAL A 413 7.56 -2.83 -33.60
CA VAL A 413 6.48 -3.41 -34.39
C VAL A 413 7.02 -3.89 -35.73
N GLU A 414 6.65 -5.11 -36.11
CA GLU A 414 7.02 -5.75 -37.36
C GLU A 414 5.76 -5.94 -38.23
N ARG A 415 5.82 -5.42 -39.45
CA ARG A 415 4.80 -5.61 -40.49
C ARG A 415 5.08 -6.92 -41.21
N ILE A 416 4.05 -7.71 -41.49
CA ILE A 416 4.19 -9.02 -42.13
C ILE A 416 3.79 -8.86 -43.62
N PRO A 417 4.74 -8.82 -44.59
CA PRO A 417 4.40 -8.50 -45.98
C PRO A 417 3.39 -9.46 -46.62
N SER A 418 3.37 -10.73 -46.18
CA SER A 418 2.42 -11.74 -46.63
C SER A 418 1.04 -11.63 -45.96
N GLU A 419 0.91 -10.88 -44.87
CA GLU A 419 -0.31 -10.74 -44.07
C GLU A 419 -0.49 -9.26 -43.67
N PRO A 420 -0.87 -8.37 -44.60
CA PRO A 420 -0.84 -6.91 -44.38
C PRO A 420 -1.78 -6.41 -43.28
N ASP A 421 -2.76 -7.22 -42.87
CA ASP A 421 -3.69 -6.91 -41.78
C ASP A 421 -3.21 -7.41 -40.41
N ASN A 422 -2.08 -8.12 -40.37
CA ASN A 422 -1.51 -8.72 -39.17
C ASN A 422 -0.13 -8.14 -38.88
N TYR A 423 0.14 -7.94 -37.58
CA TYR A 423 1.36 -7.29 -37.12
C TYR A 423 1.93 -8.06 -35.94
N TRP A 424 3.25 -8.17 -35.88
CA TRP A 424 3.94 -8.57 -34.67
C TRP A 424 4.25 -7.32 -33.84
N VAL A 425 3.79 -7.31 -32.60
CA VAL A 425 4.23 -6.37 -31.58
C VAL A 425 5.27 -7.07 -30.72
N HIS A 426 6.44 -6.48 -30.56
CA HIS A 426 7.49 -6.97 -29.68
C HIS A 426 7.69 -6.01 -28.51
N VAL A 427 7.60 -6.55 -27.31
CA VAL A 427 7.90 -5.82 -26.08
C VAL A 427 9.16 -6.40 -25.47
N HIS A 428 10.22 -5.62 -25.48
CA HIS A 428 11.56 -5.96 -25.04
C HIS A 428 11.75 -5.47 -23.61
N ILE A 429 11.94 -6.39 -22.67
CA ILE A 429 12.06 -6.09 -21.24
C ILE A 429 13.49 -6.35 -20.78
N ALA A 430 14.05 -5.44 -20.00
CA ALA A 430 15.32 -5.61 -19.29
C ALA A 430 15.37 -6.97 -18.58
N ASP A 431 16.50 -7.67 -18.63
CA ASP A 431 16.63 -9.04 -18.11
C ASP A 431 17.57 -9.10 -16.89
N PRO A 432 17.15 -8.67 -15.67
CA PRO A 432 17.97 -8.79 -14.46
C PRO A 432 18.23 -10.23 -14.03
N ALA A 433 17.36 -11.18 -14.41
CA ALA A 433 17.50 -12.59 -14.06
C ALA A 433 18.75 -13.24 -14.69
N ARG A 434 19.32 -12.64 -15.75
CA ARG A 434 20.60 -13.09 -16.34
C ARG A 434 21.82 -12.85 -15.45
N ILE A 435 21.70 -11.97 -14.45
CA ILE A 435 22.80 -11.61 -13.51
C ILE A 435 22.49 -12.14 -12.11
N LEU A 436 21.25 -12.00 -11.67
CA LEU A 436 20.84 -12.26 -10.29
C LEU A 436 20.20 -13.64 -10.15
N HIS A 437 20.78 -14.47 -9.30
CA HIS A 437 20.14 -15.72 -8.84
C HIS A 437 19.13 -15.43 -7.71
N PRO A 438 18.03 -16.20 -7.56
CA PRO A 438 17.07 -16.03 -6.46
C PRO A 438 17.71 -15.96 -5.06
N GLU A 439 18.76 -16.75 -4.84
CA GLU A 439 19.47 -16.83 -3.55
C GLU A 439 20.55 -15.77 -3.31
N HIS A 440 20.85 -14.93 -4.32
CA HIS A 440 21.82 -13.86 -4.15
C HIS A 440 21.37 -12.87 -3.08
N ALA A 441 22.29 -12.32 -2.28
CA ALA A 441 21.98 -11.40 -1.19
C ALA A 441 21.21 -10.17 -1.66
N LEU A 442 21.53 -9.67 -2.86
CA LEU A 442 20.78 -8.55 -3.45
C LEU A 442 19.34 -8.93 -3.83
N SER A 443 19.09 -10.17 -4.26
CA SER A 443 17.74 -10.68 -4.51
C SER A 443 16.91 -10.75 -3.22
N LYS A 444 17.55 -11.08 -2.09
CA LYS A 444 16.91 -11.08 -0.76
C LYS A 444 16.58 -9.65 -0.29
N VAL A 445 17.48 -8.69 -0.52
CA VAL A 445 17.22 -7.27 -0.27
C VAL A 445 16.10 -6.74 -1.18
N ALA A 446 16.11 -7.12 -2.46
CA ALA A 446 15.05 -6.77 -3.42
C ALA A 446 13.69 -7.35 -3.01
N ARG A 447 13.63 -8.59 -2.52
CA ARG A 447 12.40 -9.18 -1.95
C ARG A 447 11.92 -8.42 -0.71
N GLN A 448 12.84 -8.02 0.18
CA GLN A 448 12.49 -7.24 1.37
C GLN A 448 11.89 -5.87 0.99
N ARG A 449 12.51 -5.18 0.01
CA ARG A 449 12.07 -3.90 -0.56
C ARG A 449 10.82 -4.01 -1.43
N PHE A 450 10.65 -5.13 -2.13
CA PHE A 450 9.54 -5.48 -3.02
C PHE A 450 9.36 -4.63 -4.29
N SER A 451 9.50 -3.30 -4.21
CA SER A 451 9.36 -2.39 -5.34
C SER A 451 10.20 -1.12 -5.16
N THR A 452 10.51 -0.43 -6.25
CA THR A 452 11.00 0.96 -6.17
C THR A 452 9.89 1.84 -5.56
N TYR A 453 10.22 2.64 -4.54
CA TYR A 453 9.30 3.63 -3.99
C TYR A 453 9.61 5.02 -4.57
N TYR A 454 8.74 5.50 -5.46
CA TYR A 454 8.73 6.89 -5.91
C TYR A 454 7.93 7.75 -4.93
N LEU A 455 8.60 8.32 -3.92
CA LEU A 455 7.99 9.27 -2.99
C LEU A 455 8.30 10.71 -3.46
N ILE A 456 7.47 11.68 -3.07
CA ILE A 456 7.55 13.06 -3.59
C ILE A 456 8.93 13.70 -3.37
N HIS A 457 9.58 13.40 -2.24
CA HIS A 457 10.91 13.93 -1.93
C HIS A 457 12.07 13.10 -2.47
N ARG A 458 11.87 11.78 -2.61
CA ARG A 458 12.97 10.85 -2.85
C ARG A 458 12.49 9.54 -3.45
N THR A 459 13.30 9.02 -4.37
CA THR A 459 13.16 7.66 -4.89
C THR A 459 14.01 6.67 -4.08
N TYR A 460 13.41 5.54 -3.73
CA TYR A 460 14.06 4.40 -3.07
C TYR A 460 14.10 3.23 -4.06
N PRO A 461 15.16 3.09 -4.88
CA PRO A 461 15.21 2.13 -5.99
C PRO A 461 15.25 0.69 -5.52
N LEU A 462 14.72 -0.24 -6.31
CA LEU A 462 14.77 -1.68 -6.01
C LEU A 462 16.22 -2.20 -6.04
N PHE A 463 17.01 -1.71 -7.00
CA PHE A 463 18.40 -2.08 -7.19
C PHE A 463 19.36 -0.88 -7.07
N PRO A 464 20.62 -1.11 -6.66
CA PRO A 464 21.67 -0.10 -6.71
C PRO A 464 21.87 0.44 -8.12
N LYS A 465 22.16 1.75 -8.23
CA LYS A 465 22.52 2.38 -9.51
C LYS A 465 23.73 1.70 -10.17
N ALA A 466 24.67 1.20 -9.36
CA ALA A 466 25.84 0.48 -9.84
C ALA A 466 25.51 -0.83 -10.57
N LEU A 467 24.34 -1.44 -10.33
CA LEU A 467 23.88 -2.61 -11.08
C LEU A 467 23.04 -2.19 -12.30
N VAL A 468 22.12 -1.24 -12.10
CA VAL A 468 21.17 -0.82 -13.15
C VAL A 468 21.89 -0.11 -14.30
N HIS A 469 22.89 0.72 -13.99
CA HIS A 469 23.64 1.56 -14.92
C HIS A 469 25.11 1.15 -15.05
N ASP A 470 25.45 -0.12 -14.78
CA ASP A 470 26.80 -0.59 -15.02
C ASP A 470 27.19 -0.34 -16.50
N PRO A 471 28.38 0.21 -16.80
CA PRO A 471 28.75 0.54 -18.18
C PRO A 471 28.84 -0.66 -19.13
N VAL A 472 29.06 -1.87 -18.60
CA VAL A 472 29.25 -3.09 -19.39
C VAL A 472 28.01 -3.99 -19.28
N ASP A 473 27.64 -4.30 -18.04
CA ASP A 473 26.58 -5.24 -17.71
C ASP A 473 25.25 -4.56 -17.34
N GLY A 474 25.12 -3.24 -17.58
CA GLY A 474 23.95 -2.45 -17.23
C GLY A 474 22.63 -3.04 -17.73
N LEU A 475 21.60 -2.89 -16.93
CA LEU A 475 20.29 -3.51 -17.14
C LEU A 475 19.27 -2.54 -17.79
N SER A 476 19.42 -1.24 -17.54
CA SER A 476 18.52 -0.21 -18.09
C SER A 476 18.63 -0.14 -19.62
N LEU A 477 17.50 -0.05 -20.32
CA LEU A 477 17.43 0.08 -21.79
C LEU A 477 17.75 1.50 -22.25
N VAL A 478 18.98 1.93 -22.01
CA VAL A 478 19.54 3.22 -22.45
C VAL A 478 20.12 3.12 -23.86
N GLU A 479 20.31 4.23 -24.55
CA GLU A 479 21.02 4.24 -25.83
C GLU A 479 22.51 3.91 -25.62
N ARG A 480 23.05 2.98 -26.43
CA ARG A 480 24.44 2.52 -26.37
C ARG A 480 25.24 2.98 -27.60
N PRO A 481 26.19 3.92 -27.45
CA PRO A 481 26.97 4.45 -28.59
C PRO A 481 27.93 3.44 -29.24
N ASP A 482 28.32 2.39 -28.52
CA ASP A 482 29.24 1.35 -28.97
C ASP A 482 28.57 0.26 -29.83
N GLY A 483 27.24 0.26 -29.91
CA GLY A 483 26.45 -0.73 -30.66
C GLY A 483 26.32 -2.09 -29.97
N GLU A 484 26.77 -2.21 -28.71
CA GLU A 484 26.64 -3.45 -27.94
C GLU A 484 25.17 -3.79 -27.67
N PRO A 485 24.73 -5.04 -27.88
CA PRO A 485 23.34 -5.40 -27.71
C PRO A 485 22.90 -5.39 -26.24
N HIS A 486 21.68 -4.91 -26.01
CA HIS A 486 20.97 -5.17 -24.77
C HIS A 486 20.44 -6.60 -24.75
N ARG A 487 20.61 -7.24 -23.60
CA ARG A 487 20.04 -8.56 -23.30
C ARG A 487 18.67 -8.36 -22.67
N VAL A 488 17.64 -8.85 -23.34
CA VAL A 488 16.24 -8.64 -22.98
C VAL A 488 15.47 -9.96 -22.90
N LEU A 489 14.31 -9.96 -22.25
CA LEU A 489 13.25 -10.92 -22.55
C LEU A 489 12.23 -10.21 -23.44
N THR A 490 12.00 -10.76 -24.64
CA THR A 490 11.05 -10.21 -25.60
C THR A 490 9.76 -11.02 -25.62
N PHE A 491 8.64 -10.32 -25.38
CA PHE A 491 7.29 -10.85 -25.53
C PHE A 491 6.75 -10.40 -26.88
N SER A 492 6.59 -11.35 -27.80
CA SER A 492 6.09 -11.09 -29.15
C SER A 492 4.64 -11.54 -29.26
N VAL A 493 3.77 -10.68 -29.77
CA VAL A 493 2.34 -10.99 -29.94
C VAL A 493 1.92 -10.61 -31.36
N LYS A 494 1.37 -11.57 -32.09
CA LYS A 494 0.77 -11.35 -33.40
C LYS A 494 -0.68 -10.93 -33.21
N VAL A 495 -1.03 -9.76 -33.72
CA VAL A 495 -2.37 -9.20 -33.62
C VAL A 495 -2.95 -8.92 -35.00
N ASP A 496 -4.26 -9.13 -35.14
CA ASP A 496 -5.01 -8.72 -36.34
C ASP A 496 -5.62 -7.32 -36.19
N SER A 497 -6.30 -6.87 -37.24
CA SER A 497 -6.99 -5.57 -37.29
C SER A 497 -8.19 -5.46 -36.33
N GLU A 498 -8.64 -6.57 -35.73
CA GLU A 498 -9.70 -6.61 -34.72
C GLU A 498 -9.14 -6.69 -33.28
N ALA A 499 -7.82 -6.61 -33.12
CA ALA A 499 -7.11 -6.79 -31.85
C ALA A 499 -7.33 -8.18 -31.22
N ASN A 500 -7.47 -9.22 -32.04
CA ASN A 500 -7.34 -10.61 -31.62
C ASN A 500 -5.86 -10.98 -31.55
N ILE A 501 -5.49 -11.74 -30.52
CA ILE A 501 -4.17 -12.37 -30.44
C ILE A 501 -4.24 -13.63 -31.30
N LEU A 502 -3.52 -13.62 -32.42
CA LEU A 502 -3.44 -14.74 -33.35
C LEU A 502 -2.35 -15.73 -32.96
N ASP A 503 -1.23 -15.22 -32.45
CA ASP A 503 -0.06 -15.99 -32.06
C ASP A 503 0.76 -15.21 -31.02
N TYR A 504 1.63 -15.90 -30.28
CA TYR A 504 2.55 -15.29 -29.33
C TYR A 504 3.80 -16.15 -29.13
N THR A 505 4.89 -15.50 -28.77
CA THR A 505 6.12 -16.20 -28.37
C THR A 505 6.92 -15.35 -27.39
N VAL A 506 7.57 -16.01 -26.43
CA VAL A 506 8.51 -15.38 -25.50
C VAL A 506 9.91 -15.87 -25.87
N ARG A 507 10.85 -14.95 -26.03
CA ARG A 507 12.23 -15.25 -26.41
C ARG A 507 13.20 -14.47 -25.53
N ALA A 508 14.30 -15.09 -25.13
CA ALA A 508 15.48 -14.34 -24.74
C ALA A 508 15.99 -13.59 -25.97
N GLY A 509 16.23 -12.29 -25.87
CA GLY A 509 16.52 -11.42 -27.01
C GLY A 509 17.84 -10.66 -26.91
N LEU A 510 18.33 -10.21 -28.07
CA LEU A 510 19.35 -9.19 -28.25
C LEU A 510 18.77 -8.04 -29.09
N VAL A 511 18.88 -6.80 -28.61
CA VAL A 511 18.43 -5.58 -29.32
C VAL A 511 19.51 -4.50 -29.31
N ARG A 512 19.65 -3.74 -30.40
CA ARG A 512 20.75 -2.74 -30.57
C ARG A 512 20.27 -1.32 -30.83
N ASN A 513 19.24 -1.15 -31.67
CA ASN A 513 18.72 0.16 -32.05
C ASN A 513 17.67 0.64 -31.05
N VAL A 514 18.12 0.86 -29.82
CA VAL A 514 17.31 1.39 -28.72
C VAL A 514 17.32 2.92 -28.81
N ARG A 515 16.13 3.52 -28.78
CA ARG A 515 15.93 4.97 -28.80
C ARG A 515 15.00 5.40 -27.69
N ARG A 516 15.38 6.43 -26.96
CA ARG A 516 14.57 6.96 -25.87
C ARG A 516 13.71 8.12 -26.35
N ALA A 517 12.43 8.07 -26.01
CA ALA A 517 11.51 9.20 -26.12
C ALA A 517 10.76 9.38 -24.79
N THR A 518 10.26 10.59 -24.54
CA THR A 518 9.32 10.82 -23.45
C THR A 518 7.88 10.68 -23.94
N TYR A 519 6.94 10.45 -23.02
CA TYR A 519 5.51 10.50 -23.36
C TYR A 519 5.13 11.82 -24.04
N ASP A 520 5.68 12.95 -23.57
CA ASP A 520 5.40 14.27 -24.13
C ASP A 520 5.98 14.43 -25.56
N ASP A 521 7.13 13.81 -25.86
CA ASP A 521 7.71 13.76 -27.21
C ASP A 521 6.80 13.01 -28.18
N VAL A 522 6.32 11.84 -27.76
CA VAL A 522 5.46 10.98 -28.56
C VAL A 522 4.08 11.61 -28.75
N ASP A 523 3.51 12.21 -27.71
CA ASP A 523 2.23 12.90 -27.80
C ASP A 523 2.29 14.11 -28.73
N LEU A 524 3.35 14.91 -28.66
CA LEU A 524 3.56 16.01 -29.61
C LEU A 524 3.67 15.48 -31.04
N ALA A 525 4.48 14.45 -31.27
CA ALA A 525 4.73 13.90 -32.61
C ALA A 525 3.47 13.28 -33.23
N LEU A 526 2.63 12.63 -32.42
CA LEU A 526 1.35 12.03 -32.86
C LEU A 526 0.20 13.05 -32.93
N GLY A 527 0.39 14.28 -32.45
CA GLY A 527 -0.68 15.29 -32.39
C GLY A 527 -1.73 14.99 -31.33
N ASN A 528 -1.37 14.25 -30.29
CA ASN A 528 -2.24 13.96 -29.16
C ASN A 528 -2.46 15.22 -28.31
N ALA A 529 -3.62 15.32 -27.69
CA ALA A 529 -3.90 16.42 -26.75
C ALA A 529 -3.00 16.28 -25.50
N PRO A 530 -2.43 17.38 -25.00
CA PRO A 530 -1.65 17.34 -23.77
C PRO A 530 -2.53 17.00 -22.57
N LEU A 531 -1.92 16.41 -21.55
CA LEU A 531 -2.59 16.08 -20.29
C LEU A 531 -3.25 17.31 -19.68
N ARG A 532 -4.56 17.23 -19.44
CA ARG A 532 -5.31 18.30 -18.77
C ARG A 532 -5.14 18.19 -17.27
N ARG A 533 -4.64 19.27 -16.66
CA ARG A 533 -4.52 19.42 -15.22
C ARG A 533 -5.23 20.70 -14.80
N ARG A 534 -5.96 20.65 -13.68
CA ARG A 534 -6.54 21.83 -13.04
C ARG A 534 -5.58 22.29 -11.95
N PHE A 535 -5.45 23.61 -11.79
CA PHE A 535 -4.59 24.23 -10.78
C PHE A 535 -5.45 25.10 -9.86
N PRO A 536 -6.15 24.51 -8.86
CA PRO A 536 -7.09 25.24 -8.01
C PRO A 536 -6.47 26.43 -7.27
N PHE A 537 -5.15 26.41 -7.08
CA PHE A 537 -4.39 27.42 -6.35
C PHE A 537 -3.52 28.29 -7.28
N GLY A 538 -3.71 28.17 -8.60
CA GLY A 538 -2.88 28.81 -9.61
C GLY A 538 -1.60 28.04 -9.95
N GLY A 539 -0.85 28.57 -10.91
CA GLY A 539 0.38 27.99 -11.43
C GLY A 539 0.16 27.07 -12.64
N SER A 540 1.26 26.47 -13.08
CA SER A 540 1.32 25.50 -14.17
C SER A 540 2.51 24.58 -13.92
N LEU A 541 2.52 23.41 -14.54
CA LEU A 541 3.72 22.58 -14.56
C LEU A 541 4.57 22.97 -15.76
N GLU A 542 5.89 23.00 -15.55
CA GLU A 542 6.84 23.24 -16.63
C GLU A 542 6.72 22.11 -17.66
N VAL A 543 6.49 22.48 -18.91
CA VAL A 543 6.49 21.54 -20.04
C VAL A 543 7.88 21.61 -20.65
N LYS A 544 8.66 20.54 -20.52
CA LYS A 544 9.96 20.45 -21.21
C LYS A 544 9.70 20.52 -22.71
N LYS A 545 10.55 21.25 -23.44
CA LYS A 545 10.44 21.34 -24.89
C LYS A 545 10.65 19.94 -25.48
N PRO A 546 9.66 19.36 -26.19
CA PRO A 546 9.79 18.00 -26.66
C PRO A 546 10.85 17.88 -27.77
N ILE A 547 11.50 16.74 -27.83
CA ILE A 547 12.48 16.38 -28.85
C ILE A 547 11.72 15.81 -30.06
N PRO A 548 11.95 16.33 -31.28
CA PRO A 548 11.29 15.81 -32.47
C PRO A 548 11.62 14.33 -32.71
N VAL A 549 10.58 13.53 -32.93
CA VAL A 549 10.68 12.14 -33.38
C VAL A 549 10.87 12.13 -34.89
N ASN A 550 11.77 11.31 -35.42
CA ASN A 550 11.97 11.19 -36.88
C ASN A 550 10.79 10.47 -37.56
N GLU A 551 10.70 10.60 -38.89
CA GLU A 551 9.56 10.08 -39.67
C GLU A 551 9.40 8.56 -39.61
N GLU A 552 10.50 7.81 -39.58
CA GLU A 552 10.41 6.35 -39.50
C GLU A 552 9.80 5.93 -38.17
N ASP A 553 10.30 6.48 -37.05
CA ASP A 553 9.83 6.17 -35.70
C ASP A 553 8.38 6.64 -35.53
N LEU A 554 8.03 7.79 -36.11
CA LEU A 554 6.67 8.29 -36.14
C LEU A 554 5.70 7.35 -36.87
N ASN A 555 6.13 6.70 -37.96
CA ASN A 555 5.30 5.72 -38.67
C ASN A 555 5.01 4.45 -37.85
N ASP A 556 5.96 4.02 -37.02
CA ASP A 556 5.73 2.90 -36.10
C ASP A 556 4.87 3.30 -34.90
N LEU A 557 5.08 4.50 -34.37
CA LEU A 557 4.24 5.06 -33.31
C LEU A 557 2.78 5.21 -33.77
N ARG A 558 2.52 5.65 -35.01
CA ARG A 558 1.16 5.71 -35.58
C ARG A 558 0.51 4.33 -35.63
N LEU A 559 1.25 3.31 -36.05
CA LEU A 559 0.76 1.93 -36.09
C LEU A 559 0.49 1.40 -34.67
N LEU A 560 1.42 1.57 -33.73
CA LEU A 560 1.26 1.18 -32.33
C LEU A 560 0.06 1.89 -31.68
N GLN A 561 -0.14 3.18 -31.96
CA GLN A 561 -1.29 3.94 -31.46
C GLN A 561 -2.60 3.38 -32.00
N LYS A 562 -2.65 3.01 -33.29
CA LYS A 562 -3.81 2.35 -33.89
C LYS A 562 -4.09 1.01 -33.18
N LEU A 563 -3.08 0.15 -33.04
CA LEU A 563 -3.23 -1.16 -32.38
C LEU A 563 -3.67 -1.03 -30.92
N ALA A 564 -3.18 -0.03 -30.19
CA ALA A 564 -3.64 0.27 -28.83
C ALA A 564 -5.12 0.71 -28.82
N SER A 565 -5.50 1.60 -29.74
CA SER A 565 -6.87 2.08 -29.88
C SER A 565 -7.85 0.94 -30.22
N ASP A 566 -7.43 0.00 -31.09
CA ASP A 566 -8.23 -1.16 -31.47
C ASP A 566 -8.48 -2.10 -30.27
N GLN A 567 -7.46 -2.31 -29.42
CA GLN A 567 -7.58 -3.07 -28.17
C GLN A 567 -8.55 -2.42 -27.18
N VAL A 568 -8.43 -1.10 -26.98
CA VAL A 568 -9.34 -0.32 -26.13
C VAL A 568 -10.77 -0.41 -26.67
N ALA A 569 -10.96 -0.20 -27.98
CA ALA A 569 -12.27 -0.28 -28.63
C ALA A 569 -12.89 -1.68 -28.52
N LYS A 570 -12.09 -2.74 -28.64
CA LYS A 570 -12.55 -4.12 -28.43
C LYS A 570 -13.09 -4.34 -27.02
N ARG A 571 -12.37 -3.89 -25.99
CA ARG A 571 -12.85 -3.97 -24.60
C ARG A 571 -14.13 -3.18 -24.41
N HIS A 572 -14.25 -2.01 -25.03
CA HIS A 572 -15.47 -1.21 -24.95
C HIS A 572 -16.68 -1.92 -25.58
N ARG A 573 -16.52 -2.55 -26.76
CA ARG A 573 -17.56 -3.35 -27.42
C ARG A 573 -18.01 -4.55 -26.57
N GLN A 574 -17.12 -5.06 -25.73
CA GLN A 574 -17.41 -6.14 -24.77
C GLN A 574 -18.06 -5.65 -23.46
N GLY A 575 -18.47 -4.38 -23.38
CA GLY A 575 -19.15 -3.85 -22.19
C GLY A 575 -18.21 -3.44 -21.05
N LEU A 576 -16.89 -3.35 -21.27
CA LEU A 576 -15.96 -2.91 -20.23
C LEU A 576 -15.90 -1.38 -20.10
N TYR A 577 -15.94 -0.90 -18.87
CA TYR A 577 -15.74 0.50 -18.52
C TYR A 577 -14.60 0.63 -17.51
N ASN A 578 -13.88 1.74 -17.57
CA ASN A 578 -12.96 2.17 -16.52
C ASN A 578 -13.65 3.18 -15.60
N PHE A 579 -13.10 3.42 -14.41
CA PHE A 579 -13.60 4.47 -13.53
C PHE A 579 -12.70 5.70 -13.56
N SER A 580 -13.29 6.88 -13.54
CA SER A 580 -12.55 8.14 -13.29
C SER A 580 -12.80 8.64 -11.88
N MET A 581 -11.76 9.19 -11.27
CA MET A 581 -11.81 9.88 -10.00
C MET A 581 -10.76 10.98 -10.01
N ALA A 582 -11.13 12.17 -9.57
CA ALA A 582 -10.19 13.26 -9.38
C ALA A 582 -9.12 12.88 -8.36
N LYS A 583 -7.87 13.20 -8.66
CA LYS A 583 -6.71 12.96 -7.79
C LYS A 583 -5.89 14.24 -7.66
N GLY A 584 -5.64 14.60 -6.40
CA GLY A 584 -4.73 15.68 -6.04
C GLY A 584 -3.29 15.19 -6.11
N MET A 585 -2.42 16.02 -6.63
CA MET A 585 -0.99 15.78 -6.69
C MET A 585 -0.23 17.06 -6.33
N VAL A 586 0.87 16.88 -5.63
CA VAL A 586 1.85 17.93 -5.37
C VAL A 586 3.11 17.58 -6.14
N VAL A 587 3.56 18.49 -6.99
CA VAL A 587 4.83 18.38 -7.71
C VAL A 587 5.79 19.39 -7.12
N LEU A 588 6.98 18.96 -6.73
CA LEU A 588 8.04 19.87 -6.33
C LEU A 588 8.66 20.52 -7.57
N ASN A 589 8.70 21.86 -7.57
CA ASN A 589 9.31 22.62 -8.66
C ASN A 589 10.84 22.63 -8.57
N SER A 590 11.39 22.29 -7.41
CA SER A 590 12.82 22.13 -7.18
C SER A 590 13.09 20.94 -6.25
N LYS A 591 14.21 20.24 -6.49
CA LYS A 591 14.65 19.17 -5.61
C LYS A 591 15.08 19.76 -4.26
N ILE A 592 14.72 19.07 -3.18
CA ILE A 592 15.26 19.38 -1.85
C ILE A 592 16.77 19.08 -1.89
N PRO A 593 17.65 20.00 -1.45
CA PRO A 593 19.09 19.76 -1.44
C PRO A 593 19.48 18.50 -0.65
N GLU A 594 20.33 17.64 -1.22
CA GLU A 594 20.80 16.41 -0.57
C GLU A 594 21.59 16.66 0.73
N SER A 595 22.06 17.90 0.94
CA SER A 595 22.71 18.32 2.18
C SER A 595 21.73 18.37 3.37
N ILE A 596 20.43 18.51 3.12
CA ILE A 596 19.41 18.53 4.16
C ILE A 596 19.18 17.10 4.67
N ARG A 597 19.51 16.86 5.94
CA ARG A 597 19.33 15.60 6.64
C ARG A 597 18.27 15.74 7.71
N SER A 598 17.15 15.08 7.46
CA SER A 598 16.05 14.98 8.40
C SER A 598 15.57 13.52 8.45
N PRO A 599 15.33 12.93 9.63
CA PRO A 599 15.44 13.53 10.96
C PRO A 599 16.89 13.82 11.41
N SER A 600 17.03 14.72 12.39
CA SER A 600 18.29 15.12 13.03
C SER A 600 18.16 15.02 14.56
N LEU A 601 18.69 13.94 15.14
CA LEU A 601 18.62 13.72 16.60
C LEU A 601 19.43 14.72 17.42
N ARG A 602 20.44 15.37 16.83
CA ARG A 602 21.19 16.46 17.49
C ARG A 602 20.44 17.79 17.50
N GLY A 603 19.38 17.91 16.71
CA GLY A 603 18.57 19.12 16.57
C GLY A 603 19.06 20.01 15.43
N SER A 604 18.10 20.56 14.69
CA SER A 604 18.33 21.42 13.55
C SER A 604 17.27 22.52 13.45
N THR A 605 17.67 23.66 12.93
CA THR A 605 16.78 24.73 12.48
C THR A 605 16.53 24.51 11.00
N TYR A 606 15.30 24.15 10.64
CA TYR A 606 14.88 24.02 9.23
C TYR A 606 14.21 25.31 8.77
N SER A 607 14.63 25.83 7.63
CA SER A 607 14.13 27.07 7.05
C SER A 607 13.43 26.82 5.71
N GLY A 608 12.49 27.71 5.37
CA GLY A 608 11.74 27.71 4.12
C GLY A 608 10.66 26.65 4.02
N ALA A 609 10.18 26.48 2.81
CA ALA A 609 9.27 25.41 2.42
C ALA A 609 9.53 25.06 0.95
N PRO A 610 9.51 23.76 0.58
CA PRO A 610 9.70 23.35 -0.81
C PRO A 610 8.75 24.11 -1.73
N ASP A 611 9.30 24.61 -2.83
CA ASP A 611 8.48 25.18 -3.89
C ASP A 611 7.72 24.05 -4.58
N ALA A 612 6.41 24.18 -4.63
CA ALA A 612 5.52 23.12 -5.02
C ALA A 612 4.27 23.65 -5.72
N THR A 613 3.82 22.90 -6.73
CA THR A 613 2.59 23.17 -7.46
C THR A 613 1.56 22.09 -7.14
N TYR A 614 0.36 22.54 -6.77
CA TYR A 614 -0.78 21.66 -6.54
C TYR A 614 -1.61 21.53 -7.81
N ALA A 615 -1.77 20.31 -8.29
CA ALA A 615 -2.54 19.99 -9.48
C ALA A 615 -3.63 18.95 -9.14
N VAL A 616 -4.75 19.04 -9.84
CA VAL A 616 -5.81 18.04 -9.82
C VAL A 616 -5.95 17.48 -11.22
N TRP A 617 -5.92 16.16 -11.32
CA TRP A 617 -6.07 15.42 -12.57
C TRP A 617 -7.13 14.34 -12.43
N GLU A 618 -7.65 13.87 -13.56
CA GLU A 618 -8.66 12.81 -13.64
C GLU A 618 -8.01 11.54 -14.19
N ALA A 619 -8.41 10.36 -13.67
CA ALA A 619 -7.85 9.08 -14.10
C ALA A 619 -7.93 8.83 -15.62
N GLU A 620 -8.97 9.35 -16.26
CA GLU A 620 -9.14 9.34 -17.72
C GLU A 620 -7.96 9.98 -18.47
N ASN A 621 -7.27 10.95 -17.86
CA ASN A 621 -6.13 11.60 -18.50
C ASN A 621 -4.86 10.73 -18.46
N GLU A 622 -4.67 9.87 -17.45
CA GLU A 622 -3.43 9.11 -17.29
C GLU A 622 -3.25 7.94 -18.27
N ASP A 623 -4.34 7.33 -18.75
CA ASP A 623 -4.29 6.23 -19.73
C ASP A 623 -4.69 6.73 -21.14
N SER A 624 -4.27 7.96 -21.49
CA SER A 624 -4.56 8.61 -22.77
C SER A 624 -3.29 8.83 -23.60
N GLY A 625 -3.45 9.04 -24.92
CA GLY A 625 -2.33 9.32 -25.83
C GLY A 625 -1.25 8.23 -25.83
N SER A 626 0.00 8.66 -25.75
CA SER A 626 1.21 7.83 -25.71
C SER A 626 1.26 6.91 -24.48
N ARG A 627 0.70 7.32 -23.34
CA ARG A 627 0.60 6.49 -22.13
C ARG A 627 -0.33 5.30 -22.34
N SER A 628 -1.47 5.54 -22.99
CA SER A 628 -2.38 4.47 -23.42
C SER A 628 -1.69 3.47 -24.36
N LEU A 629 -0.93 4.00 -25.34
CA LEU A 629 -0.16 3.18 -26.29
C LEU A 629 0.77 2.22 -25.55
N VAL A 630 1.64 2.73 -24.67
CA VAL A 630 2.58 1.90 -23.91
C VAL A 630 1.83 0.92 -23.00
N SER A 631 0.82 1.39 -22.27
CA SER A 631 -0.05 0.60 -21.39
C SER A 631 -0.67 -0.62 -22.11
N GLU A 632 -1.18 -0.45 -23.33
CA GLU A 632 -1.71 -1.57 -24.12
C GLU A 632 -0.65 -2.56 -24.57
N MET A 633 0.54 -2.10 -24.96
CA MET A 633 1.64 -3.01 -25.33
C MET A 633 2.10 -3.83 -24.12
N MET A 634 2.20 -3.21 -22.94
CA MET A 634 2.50 -3.93 -21.70
C MET A 634 1.41 -4.96 -21.36
N LYS A 635 0.12 -4.64 -21.59
CA LYS A 635 -0.98 -5.59 -21.39
C LYS A 635 -0.84 -6.79 -22.33
N LEU A 636 -0.49 -6.60 -23.60
CA LEU A 636 -0.21 -7.70 -24.54
C LEU A 636 0.96 -8.57 -24.08
N ALA A 637 2.08 -7.96 -23.68
CA ALA A 637 3.26 -8.69 -23.20
C ALA A 637 2.95 -9.56 -21.97
N ASN A 638 2.23 -8.99 -21.01
CA ASN A 638 1.81 -9.66 -19.78
C ASN A 638 0.82 -10.82 -20.02
N ARG A 639 -0.03 -10.69 -21.05
CA ARG A 639 -0.91 -11.78 -21.52
C ARG A 639 -0.10 -12.89 -22.18
N ALA A 640 0.86 -12.54 -23.05
CA ALA A 640 1.75 -13.52 -23.69
C ALA A 640 2.59 -14.27 -22.66
N ALA A 641 3.12 -13.59 -21.63
CA ALA A 641 3.83 -14.21 -20.52
C ALA A 641 2.96 -15.26 -19.79
N SER A 642 1.70 -14.91 -19.51
CA SER A 642 0.76 -15.82 -18.84
C SER A 642 0.49 -17.07 -19.68
N ARG A 643 0.20 -16.88 -20.98
CA ARG A 643 -0.08 -17.96 -21.93
C ARG A 643 1.13 -18.87 -22.14
N PHE A 644 2.31 -18.27 -22.34
CA PHE A 644 3.56 -19.02 -22.47
C PHE A 644 3.84 -19.90 -21.24
N ALA A 645 3.59 -19.39 -20.03
CA ALA A 645 3.74 -20.19 -18.82
C ALA A 645 2.72 -21.35 -18.74
N ILE A 646 1.50 -21.19 -19.27
CA ILE A 646 0.51 -22.27 -19.38
C ILE A 646 1.04 -23.37 -20.30
N ASP A 647 1.48 -22.99 -21.51
CA ASP A 647 1.93 -23.96 -22.53
C ASP A 647 3.15 -24.78 -22.08
N HIS A 648 4.00 -24.17 -21.23
CA HIS A 648 5.21 -24.79 -20.71
C HIS A 648 5.02 -25.42 -19.33
N ASN A 649 3.79 -25.44 -18.79
CA ASN A 649 3.45 -25.97 -17.46
C ASN A 649 4.30 -25.39 -16.32
N ILE A 650 4.62 -24.10 -16.39
CA ILE A 650 5.41 -23.42 -15.35
C ILE A 650 4.48 -22.68 -14.39
N PRO A 651 4.59 -22.94 -13.06
CA PRO A 651 3.79 -22.24 -12.08
C PRO A 651 4.23 -20.77 -12.01
N ILE A 652 3.28 -19.86 -12.19
CA ILE A 652 3.53 -18.43 -12.12
C ILE A 652 2.41 -17.71 -11.41
N VAL A 653 2.75 -16.62 -10.71
CA VAL A 653 1.75 -15.78 -10.05
C VAL A 653 1.05 -14.91 -11.09
N ARG A 654 -0.28 -14.90 -11.05
CA ARG A 654 -1.19 -14.14 -11.91
C ARG A 654 -2.05 -13.20 -11.08
N ARG A 655 -2.59 -12.18 -11.72
CA ARG A 655 -3.54 -11.23 -11.16
C ARG A 655 -4.91 -11.46 -11.79
N ALA A 656 -5.92 -11.60 -10.94
CA ALA A 656 -7.30 -11.84 -11.33
C ALA A 656 -8.22 -10.75 -10.80
N MET A 657 -9.34 -10.51 -11.46
CA MET A 657 -10.36 -9.57 -10.99
C MET A 657 -11.73 -9.94 -11.56
N GLU A 658 -12.69 -10.17 -10.66
CA GLU A 658 -14.09 -10.42 -11.02
C GLU A 658 -14.84 -9.12 -11.36
N PRO A 659 -15.95 -9.20 -12.12
CA PRO A 659 -16.79 -8.03 -12.39
C PRO A 659 -17.54 -7.52 -11.15
N GLY A 660 -17.85 -6.22 -11.17
CA GLY A 660 -18.75 -5.62 -10.19
C GLY A 660 -20.13 -6.30 -10.24
N VAL A 661 -20.73 -6.53 -9.07
CA VAL A 661 -22.09 -7.09 -8.97
C VAL A 661 -23.09 -5.93 -9.02
N ALA A 662 -23.98 -5.95 -10.00
CA ALA A 662 -25.07 -4.99 -10.19
C ALA A 662 -26.28 -5.71 -10.79
N THR A 663 -27.46 -5.09 -10.72
CA THR A 663 -28.61 -5.56 -11.53
C THR A 663 -28.37 -5.25 -13.01
N PRO A 664 -29.04 -5.95 -13.94
CA PRO A 664 -28.92 -5.66 -15.37
C PRO A 664 -29.20 -4.18 -15.71
N GLU A 665 -30.23 -3.60 -15.10
CA GLU A 665 -30.63 -2.20 -15.33
C GLU A 665 -29.55 -1.24 -14.84
N ALA A 666 -29.02 -1.48 -13.64
CA ALA A 666 -27.92 -0.69 -13.07
C ALA A 666 -26.65 -0.79 -13.92
N HIS A 667 -26.39 -1.95 -14.53
CA HIS A 667 -25.28 -2.14 -15.46
C HIS A 667 -25.47 -1.31 -16.74
N GLU A 668 -26.64 -1.37 -17.38
CA GLU A 668 -26.97 -0.56 -18.56
C GLU A 668 -26.86 0.94 -18.29
N GLU A 669 -27.33 1.39 -17.12
CA GLU A 669 -27.17 2.78 -16.69
C GLU A 669 -25.70 3.18 -16.60
N ILE A 670 -24.85 2.36 -15.96
CA ILE A 670 -23.40 2.60 -15.89
C ILE A 670 -22.80 2.73 -17.29
N LEU A 671 -23.15 1.82 -18.20
CA LEU A 671 -22.67 1.82 -19.58
C LEU A 671 -23.09 3.07 -20.36
N SER A 672 -24.31 3.57 -20.11
CA SER A 672 -24.84 4.78 -20.75
C SER A 672 -24.07 6.07 -20.37
N MET A 673 -23.39 6.07 -19.22
CA MET A 673 -22.62 7.22 -18.70
C MET A 673 -21.15 7.20 -19.15
N ARG A 674 -20.76 6.25 -19.99
CA ARG A 674 -19.39 6.08 -20.46
C ARG A 674 -18.96 7.25 -21.35
N SER A 675 -17.81 7.84 -21.02
CA SER A 675 -17.15 8.83 -21.87
C SER A 675 -16.68 8.20 -23.19
N PRO A 676 -16.38 8.98 -24.24
CA PRO A 676 -15.77 8.45 -25.46
C PRO A 676 -14.48 7.64 -25.21
N ALA A 677 -13.72 7.97 -24.16
CA ALA A 677 -12.51 7.25 -23.77
C ALA A 677 -12.76 6.00 -22.91
N GLY A 678 -14.03 5.69 -22.58
CA GLY A 678 -14.37 4.47 -21.85
C GLY A 678 -14.55 4.61 -20.35
N TYR A 679 -14.58 5.83 -19.82
CA TYR A 679 -14.57 6.09 -18.38
C TYR A 679 -15.97 6.44 -17.86
N VAL A 680 -16.27 6.03 -16.63
CA VAL A 680 -17.46 6.43 -15.88
C VAL A 680 -17.02 7.02 -14.54
N PRO A 681 -17.59 8.14 -14.07
CA PRO A 681 -17.25 8.67 -12.75
C PRO A 681 -17.48 7.63 -11.65
N ILE A 682 -16.49 7.43 -10.78
CA ILE A 682 -16.57 6.42 -9.70
C ILE A 682 -17.78 6.66 -8.79
N GLN A 683 -18.19 7.91 -8.60
CA GLN A 683 -19.38 8.29 -7.85
C GLN A 683 -20.65 7.62 -8.41
N GLU A 684 -20.78 7.53 -9.73
CA GLU A 684 -21.95 6.94 -10.39
C GLU A 684 -21.93 5.41 -10.38
N ILE A 685 -20.73 4.83 -10.43
CA ILE A 685 -20.52 3.38 -10.28
C ILE A 685 -20.91 2.95 -8.86
N ILE A 686 -20.37 3.59 -7.83
CA ILE A 686 -20.65 3.20 -6.44
C ILE A 686 -22.08 3.48 -6.01
N LYS A 687 -22.85 4.33 -6.71
CA LYS A 687 -24.30 4.46 -6.45
C LYS A 687 -25.10 3.21 -6.86
N ARG A 688 -24.55 2.41 -7.78
CA ARG A 688 -25.27 1.36 -8.52
C ARG A 688 -24.74 -0.05 -8.27
N LEU A 689 -23.50 -0.19 -7.84
CA LEU A 689 -22.93 -1.50 -7.50
C LEU A 689 -23.47 -2.03 -6.16
N THR A 690 -23.77 -3.32 -6.15
CA THR A 690 -24.02 -4.13 -4.94
C THR A 690 -22.72 -4.64 -4.34
N LEU A 691 -21.69 -4.92 -5.15
CA LEU A 691 -20.35 -5.32 -4.71
C LEU A 691 -19.34 -4.88 -5.75
N ASN A 692 -18.19 -4.34 -5.32
CA ASN A 692 -17.06 -4.04 -6.20
C ASN A 692 -15.84 -4.88 -5.81
N PRO A 693 -15.59 -6.02 -6.49
CA PRO A 693 -14.45 -6.88 -6.19
C PRO A 693 -13.11 -6.17 -6.41
N ALA A 694 -12.14 -6.44 -5.54
CA ALA A 694 -10.76 -6.03 -5.77
C ALA A 694 -9.99 -7.10 -6.57
N ALA A 695 -8.90 -6.69 -7.21
CA ALA A 695 -7.99 -7.63 -7.85
C ALA A 695 -7.25 -8.48 -6.80
N SER A 696 -7.04 -9.75 -7.09
CA SER A 696 -6.34 -10.72 -6.23
C SER A 696 -5.17 -11.37 -6.97
N TYR A 697 -4.30 -12.05 -6.22
CA TYR A 697 -3.21 -12.86 -6.77
C TYR A 697 -3.54 -14.35 -6.69
N THR A 698 -3.23 -15.09 -7.74
CA THR A 698 -3.54 -16.52 -7.87
C THR A 698 -2.50 -17.20 -8.77
N ILE A 699 -2.34 -18.51 -8.65
CA ILE A 699 -1.57 -19.28 -9.65
C ILE A 699 -2.45 -19.75 -10.82
N GLN A 700 -3.76 -19.72 -10.66
CA GLN A 700 -4.72 -20.16 -11.67
C GLN A 700 -4.89 -19.10 -12.76
N PRO A 701 -5.11 -19.48 -14.03
CA PRO A 701 -5.31 -18.55 -15.13
C PRO A 701 -6.74 -17.98 -15.14
N LEU A 702 -7.13 -17.32 -14.04
CA LEU A 702 -8.46 -16.73 -13.89
C LEU A 702 -8.59 -15.44 -14.72
N ARG A 703 -9.83 -15.02 -14.99
CA ARG A 703 -10.11 -13.77 -15.68
C ARG A 703 -9.58 -12.53 -14.95
N HIS A 704 -9.31 -11.49 -15.72
CA HIS A 704 -9.13 -10.13 -15.19
C HIS A 704 -10.09 -9.18 -15.90
N HIS A 705 -11.29 -9.00 -15.34
CA HIS A 705 -12.38 -8.27 -15.97
C HIS A 705 -11.99 -6.85 -16.39
N GLY A 706 -11.38 -6.07 -15.51
CA GLY A 706 -10.98 -4.69 -15.83
C GLY A 706 -9.87 -4.55 -16.88
N LEU A 707 -9.22 -5.64 -17.28
CA LEU A 707 -8.23 -5.64 -18.37
C LEU A 707 -8.74 -6.36 -19.62
N GLY A 708 -9.98 -6.88 -19.61
CA GLY A 708 -10.53 -7.67 -20.72
C GLY A 708 -9.82 -9.00 -20.95
N VAL A 709 -9.18 -9.55 -19.90
CA VAL A 709 -8.52 -10.86 -19.99
C VAL A 709 -9.54 -11.95 -19.65
N PRO A 710 -9.80 -12.90 -20.56
CA PRO A 710 -10.77 -13.96 -20.36
C PRO A 710 -10.30 -15.03 -19.35
N GLU A 711 -11.26 -15.80 -18.87
CA GLU A 711 -11.01 -17.01 -18.07
C GLU A 711 -10.16 -18.01 -18.88
N GLY A 712 -9.22 -18.68 -18.22
CA GLY A 712 -8.31 -19.64 -18.85
C GLY A 712 -7.06 -19.03 -19.47
N GLU A 713 -7.00 -17.70 -19.65
CA GLU A 713 -5.82 -17.00 -20.17
C GLU A 713 -4.89 -16.50 -19.06
N GLY A 714 -5.46 -15.87 -18.04
CA GLY A 714 -4.71 -15.24 -16.95
C GLY A 714 -3.90 -14.00 -17.36
N TYR A 715 -3.45 -13.24 -16.36
CA TYR A 715 -2.63 -12.04 -16.56
C TYR A 715 -1.48 -12.04 -15.55
N THR A 716 -0.23 -12.01 -16.00
CA THR A 716 0.94 -11.95 -15.11
C THR A 716 1.82 -10.75 -15.43
N ARG A 717 2.43 -10.13 -14.41
CA ARG A 717 3.27 -8.94 -14.60
C ARG A 717 4.71 -9.36 -14.82
N ALA A 718 5.26 -9.01 -15.99
CA ALA A 718 6.60 -9.39 -16.44
C ALA A 718 7.37 -8.23 -17.09
N THR A 719 6.83 -7.02 -17.05
CA THR A 719 7.30 -5.86 -17.84
C THR A 719 8.06 -4.81 -17.04
N SER A 720 8.34 -5.04 -15.75
CA SER A 720 9.03 -4.05 -14.91
C SER A 720 9.99 -4.64 -13.86
N PRO A 721 10.89 -5.56 -14.25
CA PRO A 721 11.71 -6.32 -13.30
C PRO A 721 12.82 -5.51 -12.62
N LEU A 722 13.15 -4.30 -13.10
CA LEU A 722 14.09 -3.40 -12.43
C LEU A 722 13.45 -2.62 -11.28
N ARG A 723 12.12 -2.49 -11.26
CA ARG A 723 11.38 -1.74 -10.22
C ARG A 723 10.34 -2.55 -9.47
N ARG A 724 10.04 -3.79 -9.87
CA ARG A 724 9.13 -4.71 -9.17
C ARG A 724 9.76 -6.09 -9.01
N PHE A 725 9.91 -6.53 -7.76
CA PHE A 725 10.46 -7.85 -7.43
C PHE A 725 9.61 -8.99 -8.00
N GLU A 726 8.29 -8.82 -8.05
CA GLU A 726 7.38 -9.82 -8.61
C GLU A 726 7.66 -10.13 -10.10
N ASP A 727 8.03 -9.12 -10.88
CA ASP A 727 8.37 -9.28 -12.30
C ASP A 727 9.70 -10.05 -12.43
N LEU A 728 10.67 -9.79 -11.54
CA LEU A 728 11.92 -10.57 -11.49
C LEU A 728 11.65 -12.05 -11.13
N VAL A 729 10.71 -12.33 -10.23
CA VAL A 729 10.28 -13.71 -9.93
C VAL A 729 9.72 -14.40 -11.17
N ILE A 730 8.87 -13.69 -11.91
CA ILE A 730 8.31 -14.16 -13.18
C ILE A 730 9.43 -14.42 -14.20
N HIS A 731 10.44 -13.54 -14.28
CA HIS A 731 11.60 -13.73 -15.16
C HIS A 731 12.38 -15.00 -14.83
N TRP A 732 12.64 -15.32 -13.56
CA TRP A 732 13.31 -16.56 -13.18
C TRP A 732 12.54 -17.82 -13.63
N GLN A 733 11.21 -17.82 -13.48
CA GLN A 733 10.37 -18.92 -13.96
C GLN A 733 10.39 -19.03 -15.50
N LEU A 734 10.35 -17.90 -16.21
CA LEU A 734 10.42 -17.88 -17.67
C LEU A 734 11.80 -18.31 -18.20
N HIS A 735 12.90 -17.96 -17.51
CA HIS A 735 14.24 -18.45 -17.84
C HIS A 735 14.29 -19.98 -17.85
N HIS A 736 13.71 -20.61 -16.82
CA HIS A 736 13.63 -22.07 -16.75
C HIS A 736 12.85 -22.65 -17.94
N ALA A 737 11.70 -22.06 -18.31
CA ALA A 737 10.93 -22.49 -19.48
C ALA A 737 11.74 -22.37 -20.79
N LEU A 738 12.45 -21.24 -20.97
CA LEU A 738 13.22 -20.94 -22.18
C LEU A 738 14.44 -21.84 -22.37
N LEU A 739 15.00 -22.40 -21.29
CA LEU A 739 16.08 -23.38 -21.37
C LEU A 739 15.60 -24.75 -21.86
N GLY A 740 14.31 -25.07 -21.71
CA GLY A 740 13.72 -26.34 -22.11
C GLY A 740 14.50 -27.54 -21.55
N SER A 741 14.97 -28.43 -22.42
CA SER A 741 15.77 -29.61 -22.02
C SER A 741 17.10 -29.30 -21.32
N LYS A 742 17.62 -28.06 -21.45
CA LYS A 742 18.83 -27.60 -20.76
C LYS A 742 18.55 -27.05 -19.36
N ALA A 743 17.28 -26.92 -18.96
CA ALA A 743 16.90 -26.37 -17.68
C ALA A 743 17.29 -27.32 -16.52
N PRO A 744 17.55 -26.79 -15.32
CA PRO A 744 17.59 -27.61 -14.11
C PRO A 744 16.30 -28.42 -13.95
N ILE A 745 16.34 -29.55 -13.23
CA ILE A 745 15.17 -30.44 -13.06
C ILE A 745 13.98 -29.71 -12.45
N SER A 746 14.24 -28.82 -11.48
CA SER A 746 13.22 -28.03 -10.81
C SER A 746 13.27 -26.58 -11.27
N ALA A 747 12.09 -26.00 -11.50
CA ALA A 747 11.94 -24.57 -11.63
C ALA A 747 12.41 -23.84 -10.35
N PRO A 748 12.86 -22.58 -10.45
CA PRO A 748 13.28 -21.79 -9.29
C PRO A 748 12.28 -21.77 -8.13
N PHE A 749 10.98 -21.79 -8.44
CA PHE A 749 9.92 -21.93 -7.45
C PHE A 749 8.96 -23.06 -7.85
N ASN A 750 8.71 -23.99 -6.94
CA ASN A 750 7.69 -25.02 -7.13
C ASN A 750 6.27 -24.45 -6.92
N ILE A 751 5.23 -25.29 -7.12
CA ILE A 751 3.83 -24.86 -6.99
C ILE A 751 3.53 -24.27 -5.59
N GLY A 752 3.93 -24.96 -4.51
CA GLY A 752 3.68 -24.50 -3.15
C GLY A 752 4.42 -23.20 -2.81
N GLU A 753 5.66 -23.05 -3.30
CA GLU A 753 6.42 -21.81 -3.19
C GLU A 753 5.77 -20.67 -3.97
N THR A 754 5.24 -20.96 -5.17
CA THR A 754 4.55 -19.97 -6.00
C THR A 754 3.22 -19.53 -5.37
N GLU A 755 2.49 -20.43 -4.73
CA GLU A 755 1.29 -20.09 -3.95
C GLU A 755 1.63 -19.19 -2.75
N ALA A 756 2.73 -19.48 -2.05
CA ALA A 756 3.22 -18.62 -0.97
C ALA A 756 3.62 -17.23 -1.49
N LEU A 757 4.27 -17.15 -2.65
CA LEU A 757 4.62 -15.90 -3.32
C LEU A 757 3.36 -15.10 -3.72
N ALA A 758 2.29 -15.75 -4.17
CA ALA A 758 1.04 -15.05 -4.48
C ALA A 758 0.47 -14.31 -3.26
N ALA A 759 0.48 -14.95 -2.08
CA ALA A 759 0.06 -14.30 -0.84
C ALA A 759 1.00 -13.17 -0.41
N GLU A 760 2.31 -13.34 -0.58
CA GLU A 760 3.30 -12.29 -0.32
C GLU A 760 3.12 -11.08 -1.25
N PHE A 761 2.90 -11.33 -2.55
CA PHE A 761 2.70 -10.28 -3.55
C PHE A 761 1.47 -9.46 -3.22
N GLU A 762 0.39 -10.11 -2.81
CA GLU A 762 -0.84 -9.43 -2.39
C GLU A 762 -0.58 -8.49 -1.20
N ALA A 763 0.08 -8.98 -0.15
CA ALA A 763 0.36 -8.19 1.04
C ALA A 763 1.33 -7.04 0.78
N LYS A 764 2.39 -7.29 0.03
CA LYS A 764 3.41 -6.28 -0.26
C LYS A 764 2.92 -5.23 -1.25
N ASN A 765 2.20 -5.60 -2.31
CA ASN A 765 1.59 -4.62 -3.23
C ASN A 765 0.60 -3.71 -2.50
N LEU A 766 -0.18 -4.27 -1.56
CA LEU A 766 -1.09 -3.46 -0.75
C LEU A 766 -0.34 -2.44 0.10
N ALA A 767 0.72 -2.87 0.79
CA ALA A 767 1.56 -2.00 1.60
C ALA A 767 2.22 -0.88 0.77
N THR A 768 2.77 -1.22 -0.40
CA THR A 768 3.35 -0.24 -1.33
C THR A 768 2.30 0.77 -1.82
N ARG A 769 1.13 0.31 -2.28
CA ARG A 769 0.06 1.20 -2.76
C ARG A 769 -0.40 2.14 -1.65
N LYS A 770 -0.53 1.62 -0.43
CA LYS A 770 -0.88 2.43 0.75
C LYS A 770 0.19 3.49 1.02
N LEU A 771 1.47 3.12 0.96
CA LEU A 771 2.60 4.03 1.16
C LEU A 771 2.52 5.21 0.16
N HIS A 772 2.37 4.95 -1.14
CA HIS A 772 2.27 5.99 -2.17
C HIS A 772 1.04 6.88 -1.97
N ASN A 773 -0.12 6.30 -1.66
CA ASN A 773 -1.33 7.07 -1.41
C ASN A 773 -1.20 7.96 -0.17
N ASP A 774 -0.63 7.43 0.92
CA ASP A 774 -0.42 8.17 2.15
C ASP A 774 0.59 9.32 1.93
N ASP A 775 1.63 9.11 1.09
CA ASP A 775 2.64 10.12 0.73
C ASP A 775 2.03 11.27 -0.07
N ALA A 776 1.32 10.94 -1.15
CA ALA A 776 0.60 11.91 -1.97
C ALA A 776 -0.42 12.70 -1.14
N THR A 777 -1.14 12.02 -0.24
CA THR A 777 -2.11 12.67 0.67
C THR A 777 -1.40 13.58 1.66
N PHE A 778 -0.31 13.13 2.29
CA PHE A 778 0.45 13.93 3.26
C PHE A 778 0.92 15.24 2.63
N HIS A 779 1.61 15.18 1.49
CA HIS A 779 2.13 16.37 0.83
C HIS A 779 1.01 17.29 0.32
N SER A 780 -0.09 16.72 -0.17
CA SER A 780 -1.30 17.48 -0.48
C SER A 780 -1.80 18.25 0.74
N LEU A 781 -1.92 17.59 1.90
CA LEU A 781 -2.38 18.25 3.12
C LEU A 781 -1.38 19.28 3.66
N VAL A 782 -0.07 19.05 3.53
CA VAL A 782 0.96 20.05 3.88
C VAL A 782 0.79 21.31 3.04
N PHE A 783 0.62 21.15 1.72
CA PHE A 783 0.37 22.28 0.81
C PHE A 783 -0.91 23.03 1.22
N LEU A 784 -2.01 22.32 1.39
CA LEU A 784 -3.31 22.90 1.73
C LEU A 784 -3.30 23.59 3.10
N LYS A 785 -2.61 23.01 4.08
CA LYS A 785 -2.46 23.61 5.42
C LYS A 785 -1.68 24.90 5.35
N ARG A 786 -0.56 24.92 4.62
CA ARG A 786 0.21 26.14 4.40
C ARG A 786 -0.63 27.21 3.71
N TYR A 787 -1.36 26.83 2.66
CA TYR A 787 -2.25 27.74 1.95
C TYR A 787 -3.29 28.37 2.90
N ALA A 788 -3.97 27.55 3.71
CA ALA A 788 -4.94 28.01 4.70
C ALA A 788 -4.32 28.92 5.78
N ASP A 789 -3.16 28.54 6.32
CA ASP A 789 -2.43 29.32 7.34
C ASP A 789 -1.98 30.70 6.79
N GLU A 790 -1.59 30.78 5.51
CA GLU A 790 -1.21 32.03 4.84
C GLU A 790 -2.45 32.90 4.52
N THR A 791 -3.55 32.30 4.06
CA THR A 791 -4.82 33.01 3.84
C THR A 791 -5.37 33.61 5.14
N ALA A 792 -5.31 32.87 6.26
CA ALA A 792 -5.72 33.37 7.58
C ALA A 792 -4.88 34.56 8.07
N LYS A 793 -3.66 34.75 7.56
CA LYS A 793 -2.79 35.90 7.83
C LYS A 793 -3.05 37.09 6.89
N GLY A 794 -4.02 37.00 5.98
CA GLY A 794 -4.37 38.06 5.05
C GLY A 794 -3.49 38.13 3.80
N VAL A 795 -2.73 37.08 3.47
CA VAL A 795 -1.98 37.00 2.21
C VAL A 795 -2.98 37.01 1.04
N GLN A 796 -2.96 38.06 0.22
CA GLN A 796 -3.84 38.16 -0.95
C GLN A 796 -3.46 37.12 -2.01
N ARG A 797 -4.47 36.47 -2.60
CA ARG A 797 -4.31 35.43 -3.61
C ARG A 797 -5.02 35.78 -4.90
N PRO A 798 -4.44 35.43 -6.07
CA PRO A 798 -5.02 35.75 -7.37
C PRO A 798 -6.35 35.02 -7.66
N PHE A 799 -6.66 33.92 -6.95
CA PHE A 799 -7.79 33.02 -7.26
C PHE A 799 -8.83 32.89 -6.14
N GLY A 800 -8.88 33.83 -5.19
CA GLY A 800 -9.77 33.73 -4.03
C GLY A 800 -9.35 32.64 -3.04
N ASP A 801 -10.29 32.13 -2.22
CA ASP A 801 -10.05 31.04 -1.26
C ASP A 801 -10.87 29.78 -1.65
N PRO A 802 -10.27 28.81 -2.38
CA PRO A 802 -10.93 27.56 -2.74
C PRO A 802 -11.37 26.70 -1.56
N LEU A 803 -10.84 26.93 -0.35
CA LEU A 803 -11.10 26.12 0.85
C LEU A 803 -12.32 26.59 1.65
N SER A 804 -12.85 27.76 1.31
CA SER A 804 -14.02 28.37 1.97
C SER A 804 -15.35 27.71 1.59
N SER A 805 -15.43 27.11 0.40
CA SER A 805 -16.62 26.42 -0.12
C SER A 805 -16.21 25.45 -1.23
N MET A 806 -16.34 24.15 -0.96
CA MET A 806 -15.90 23.05 -1.84
C MET A 806 -17.06 22.11 -2.12
N ARG A 807 -17.16 21.67 -3.37
CA ARG A 807 -18.03 20.53 -3.71
C ARG A 807 -17.46 19.27 -3.08
N ALA A 808 -18.34 18.43 -2.59
CA ALA A 808 -17.99 17.14 -2.04
C ALA A 808 -19.07 16.12 -2.36
N TRP A 809 -18.74 14.83 -2.29
CA TRP A 809 -19.75 13.78 -2.29
C TRP A 809 -19.39 12.66 -1.33
N SER A 810 -20.39 12.03 -0.71
CA SER A 810 -20.18 11.01 0.31
C SER A 810 -19.58 9.73 -0.28
N ARG A 811 -18.39 9.34 0.17
CA ARG A 811 -17.70 8.10 -0.25
C ARG A 811 -18.22 6.86 0.46
N ARG A 812 -18.77 7.03 1.66
CA ARG A 812 -19.20 5.95 2.56
C ARG A 812 -20.47 6.35 3.30
N VAL A 813 -21.18 5.35 3.81
CA VAL A 813 -22.27 5.57 4.76
C VAL A 813 -21.77 6.31 6.01
N VAL A 814 -22.66 7.10 6.61
CA VAL A 814 -22.39 7.83 7.85
C VAL A 814 -22.11 6.84 8.97
N LYS A 815 -21.01 7.05 9.71
CA LYS A 815 -20.61 6.23 10.84
C LYS A 815 -20.94 6.94 12.14
N LYS A 816 -21.33 6.16 13.15
CA LYS A 816 -21.52 6.66 14.50
C LYS A 816 -20.33 6.26 15.38
N SER A 817 -19.69 7.23 16.00
CA SER A 817 -18.65 6.98 17.00
C SER A 817 -19.28 6.39 18.26
N LEU A 818 -18.84 5.21 18.67
CA LEU A 818 -19.30 4.60 19.94
C LEU A 818 -18.75 5.33 21.17
N LEU A 819 -17.63 6.06 21.05
CA LEU A 819 -17.00 6.79 22.15
C LEU A 819 -17.61 8.17 22.36
N THR A 820 -17.80 8.91 21.27
CA THR A 820 -18.28 10.30 21.33
C THR A 820 -19.76 10.45 21.00
N ASN A 821 -20.39 9.39 20.49
CA ASN A 821 -21.77 9.38 19.98
C ASN A 821 -21.98 10.29 18.74
N ASN A 822 -20.93 10.95 18.25
CA ASN A 822 -20.96 11.84 17.08
C ASN A 822 -21.06 11.03 15.78
N LEU A 823 -21.68 11.64 14.77
CA LEU A 823 -21.77 11.09 13.42
C LEU A 823 -20.64 11.66 12.56
N SER A 824 -20.01 10.82 11.74
CA SER A 824 -18.97 11.24 10.80
C SER A 824 -19.16 10.60 9.44
N ALA A 825 -18.69 11.27 8.39
CA ALA A 825 -18.71 10.76 7.02
C ALA A 825 -17.35 10.98 6.36
N ILE A 826 -17.01 10.11 5.41
CA ILE A 826 -15.90 10.36 4.48
C ILE A 826 -16.50 10.89 3.21
N VAL A 827 -15.99 12.02 2.74
CA VAL A 827 -16.40 12.67 1.49
C VAL A 827 -15.20 12.79 0.56
N HIS A 828 -15.43 12.77 -0.74
CA HIS A 828 -14.42 13.09 -1.73
C HIS A 828 -14.61 14.53 -2.21
N LEU A 829 -13.51 15.28 -2.34
CA LEU A 829 -13.48 16.66 -2.81
C LEU A 829 -12.98 16.68 -4.26
N PRO A 830 -13.84 16.59 -5.29
CA PRO A 830 -13.39 16.49 -6.68
C PRO A 830 -12.56 17.69 -7.16
N ASP A 831 -12.73 18.87 -6.55
CA ASP A 831 -11.97 20.07 -6.92
C ASP A 831 -10.56 20.12 -6.30
N LEU A 832 -10.29 19.25 -5.33
CA LEU A 832 -8.95 19.02 -4.76
C LEU A 832 -8.41 17.62 -5.07
N GLY A 833 -9.26 16.67 -5.48
CA GLY A 833 -8.89 15.28 -5.72
C GLY A 833 -8.42 14.52 -4.46
N ILE A 834 -8.91 14.90 -3.29
CA ILE A 834 -8.58 14.25 -2.00
C ILE A 834 -9.85 13.87 -1.24
N ASP A 835 -9.72 12.87 -0.35
CA ASP A 835 -10.79 12.51 0.59
C ASP A 835 -10.66 13.36 1.88
N ALA A 836 -11.80 13.77 2.43
CA ALA A 836 -11.91 14.53 3.67
C ALA A 836 -12.91 13.88 4.64
N MET A 837 -12.78 14.21 5.93
CA MET A 837 -13.67 13.73 6.98
C MET A 837 -14.62 14.85 7.39
N VAL A 838 -15.92 14.58 7.31
CA VAL A 838 -16.95 15.42 7.94
C VAL A 838 -17.11 14.94 9.37
N GLU A 839 -16.80 15.81 10.33
CA GLU A 839 -17.14 15.59 11.74
C GLU A 839 -18.52 16.20 12.04
N ASP A 840 -19.20 15.65 13.06
CA ASP A 840 -20.49 16.13 13.55
C ASP A 840 -21.58 16.25 12.48
N VAL A 841 -21.69 15.22 11.63
CA VAL A 841 -22.76 15.11 10.63
C VAL A 841 -24.11 15.29 11.32
N PRO A 842 -24.99 16.21 10.84
CA PRO A 842 -26.28 16.42 11.45
C PRO A 842 -27.10 15.13 11.52
N ILE A 843 -27.88 14.94 12.59
CA ILE A 843 -28.73 13.74 12.75
C ILE A 843 -29.69 13.56 11.55
N SER A 844 -30.14 14.66 10.93
CA SER A 844 -30.95 14.64 9.71
C SER A 844 -30.27 13.94 8.53
N HIS A 845 -28.94 13.87 8.53
CA HIS A 845 -28.13 13.24 7.50
C HIS A 845 -27.61 11.85 7.92
N LYS A 846 -28.08 11.28 9.04
CA LYS A 846 -27.63 9.96 9.52
C LYS A 846 -27.80 8.85 8.48
N SER A 847 -28.84 8.94 7.64
CA SER A 847 -29.15 7.97 6.59
C SER A 847 -28.71 8.43 5.20
N MET A 848 -27.75 9.36 5.11
CA MET A 848 -27.24 9.88 3.84
C MET A 848 -26.67 8.74 2.98
N PRO A 849 -27.21 8.50 1.77
CA PRO A 849 -26.72 7.47 0.86
C PRO A 849 -25.30 7.74 0.36
N ILE A 850 -24.59 6.70 -0.08
CA ILE A 850 -23.32 6.83 -0.79
C ILE A 850 -23.53 7.62 -2.09
N GLY A 851 -22.56 8.45 -2.46
CA GLY A 851 -22.61 9.32 -3.63
C GLY A 851 -23.44 10.59 -3.49
N THR A 852 -23.98 10.92 -2.30
CA THR A 852 -24.72 12.16 -2.04
C THR A 852 -23.82 13.38 -2.21
N ASP A 853 -24.24 14.34 -3.02
CA ASP A 853 -23.55 15.62 -3.20
C ASP A 853 -23.73 16.54 -1.98
N LEU A 854 -22.66 17.25 -1.64
CA LEU A 854 -22.53 18.10 -0.47
C LEU A 854 -21.73 19.36 -0.82
N CYS A 855 -21.94 20.41 -0.06
CA CYS A 855 -21.05 21.56 -0.01
C CYS A 855 -20.38 21.61 1.36
N VAL A 856 -19.05 21.74 1.39
CA VAL A 856 -18.27 21.70 2.63
C VAL A 856 -17.23 22.82 2.65
N LYS A 857 -16.80 23.20 3.86
CA LYS A 857 -15.70 24.15 4.07
C LYS A 857 -14.62 23.52 4.95
N LEU A 858 -13.38 23.95 4.77
CA LEU A 858 -12.28 23.52 5.63
C LEU A 858 -12.51 23.98 7.08
N ASP A 859 -12.35 23.06 8.03
CA ASP A 859 -12.27 23.38 9.47
C ASP A 859 -10.80 23.35 9.91
N ARG A 860 -10.14 22.19 9.75
CA ARG A 860 -8.73 22.01 10.12
C ARG A 860 -8.06 20.89 9.34
N ILE A 861 -6.73 20.86 9.38
CA ILE A 861 -5.91 19.80 8.80
C ILE A 861 -5.00 19.22 9.89
N ASP A 862 -5.15 17.92 10.12
CA ASP A 862 -4.36 17.15 11.07
C ASP A 862 -3.34 16.31 10.31
N LEU A 863 -2.05 16.64 10.47
CA LEU A 863 -0.91 15.94 9.87
C LEU A 863 -0.41 14.84 10.83
N GLY A 864 -1.24 13.83 11.05
CA GLY A 864 -0.96 12.67 11.90
C GLY A 864 -0.60 11.41 11.11
N ILE A 865 0.05 10.46 11.77
CA ILE A 865 0.63 9.25 11.16
C ILE A 865 -0.37 8.11 11.00
N LYS A 866 -1.27 7.99 11.98
CA LYS A 866 -2.34 7.00 12.01
C LYS A 866 -3.36 7.30 10.94
N LYS A 867 -3.66 8.58 10.64
CA LYS A 867 -4.32 9.10 9.43
C LYS A 867 -4.07 10.61 9.31
N ASN A 868 -3.44 11.03 8.23
CA ASN A 868 -3.50 12.40 7.74
C ASN A 868 -4.94 12.71 7.36
N LYS A 869 -5.52 13.79 7.87
CA LYS A 869 -6.93 14.12 7.58
C LYS A 869 -7.14 15.60 7.38
N MET A 870 -7.87 15.90 6.32
CA MET A 870 -8.60 17.15 6.19
C MET A 870 -9.96 16.98 6.87
N ILE A 871 -10.29 17.87 7.80
CA ILE A 871 -11.57 17.90 8.48
C ILE A 871 -12.37 19.07 7.91
N VAL A 872 -13.59 18.76 7.49
CA VAL A 872 -14.48 19.71 6.83
C VAL A 872 -15.85 19.72 7.52
N SER A 873 -16.55 20.84 7.39
CA SER A 873 -17.91 21.01 7.89
C SER A 873 -18.88 21.21 6.73
N ILE A 874 -20.09 20.65 6.83
CA ILE A 874 -21.15 20.89 5.84
C ILE A 874 -21.57 22.37 5.92
N VAL A 875 -21.51 23.06 4.78
CA VAL A 875 -22.04 24.41 4.65
C VAL A 875 -23.56 24.27 4.55
N ARG A 876 -24.30 24.87 5.50
CA ARG A 876 -25.77 24.89 5.41
C ARG A 876 -26.14 25.68 4.15
N SER A 877 -26.82 25.01 3.23
CA SER A 877 -27.48 25.62 2.07
C SER A 877 -28.50 26.65 2.50
#